data_AF-A0A9D9ET05-F1
#
_entry.id   AF-A0A9D9ET05-F1
#
_cell.length_a   1.000
_cell.length_b   1.000
_cell.length_c   1.000
_cell.angle_alpha   90.00
_cell.angle_beta   90.00
_cell.angle_gamma   90.00
#
_symmetry.space_group_name_H-M   'P 1'
#
loop_
_entity.id
_entity.type
_entity.pdbx_description
1 polymer ?
#
loop_
_entity_poly.entity_id
_entity_poly.type
_entity_poly.pdbx_seq_one_letter_code
_entity_poly.pdbx_strand_id
1 'polypeptide(L)'
;MESITLLGLRSHLVQIAKVSRAMLVFGLTSSFGVAPLHTNPTADHSAGESTKLWTIPMWNPLAVTLNTEDCDGDGVTCEQERKDGTDPDDPCDFILENQDCEPSEAWKKDDCDGDGVSNGKEKQDGTNPLDPCDFVLEHQDCSISEAWKKDDCDGDGVSNGKEKEDGTDPLNPCDFVLEHQDCSISEAWKKDDCDGDGVSNSKEKEDGTDPLDPCDFVLEHQDCSPSEAWKKDDCDGDGVSNGKEKEDGTDPLDPCDFVLEHQDCSPSEAWKKDDCDSDGVTNEDEKNDGTDPLDPCSYDPDSITLPQTGDYLTADCDGDGVTNGDEEEDGTDPQDACDFVLDSQTVTPDSTWNASDCDGDGVTNEDEKNDGTDPLDPCSYNPDSITLPQTGDYLTADCDGDGVTNGDEKEDGTDPQDACDFVLDSQTVNPDSTWNASDCDGDGVTNEDEKNDGTDPLDPCSYNPDSITLPQSADWNVLDCDGDGNPNENDPDPLTATANDDFGSTPALTEVAINILENDDFLPNADEINLGVTSLSRLGGNAAGTVTFDAETGFVNYLPTLTESSSTVTIEYQVCNVLLDPNVCASATIFIEVGANTLDAVDDVYSATVGQDGVIADSNVLSNDTLNGEPLTLADVILTSTPTGELTINEDGTVSVNPGVMAGTYTINYTICDVLNVDNCDTATVTVQVMQGSANMIDAVDDTYTATSEQEGVISGSNVLSNDTVNESVATLMDVILTSTPTEALMVNEDGSVSVVPGTMPGTYSIGYTICDIMDVDNCDTAIVTVEVTQGEDNVIDAVDDSYNAGIGGGLIPNSNVLLNDTLNDAIVSLSDVILSSTPTNQLTVNEDGSVTVSSGTQPGTYTIEYTICEAGNPDNCDTATVQVVVEAIEVNQMLTPNGDLKNDFLFIRGTEYIKSSTIKIFNRWGTMVFEANNYDNINNVFDGRVRGKSAISVNDYLPAGIYFYIFNYETEQGSFTDSEYIYLSR
;
A
#
# COMPACT_ATOMS: atom_id res chain seq x y z
N MET A 1 2.61 -19.72 -29.85
CA MET A 1 4.06 -20.07 -29.85
C MET A 1 4.59 -19.61 -28.49
N GLU A 2 5.61 -20.16 -27.84
CA GLU A 2 6.36 -21.42 -28.02
C GLU A 2 6.75 -21.93 -26.60
N SER A 3 7.24 -23.16 -26.45
CA SER A 3 7.50 -23.75 -25.11
C SER A 3 8.92 -23.50 -24.60
N ILE A 4 9.09 -23.27 -23.28
CA ILE A 4 10.31 -23.63 -22.55
C ILE A 4 10.00 -23.99 -21.09
N THR A 5 10.69 -24.99 -20.57
CA THR A 5 10.74 -25.35 -19.14
C THR A 5 12.17 -25.17 -18.63
N LEU A 6 12.35 -24.78 -17.36
CA LEU A 6 13.58 -25.03 -16.63
C LEU A 6 13.30 -25.22 -15.14
N LEU A 7 14.11 -26.04 -14.45
CA LEU A 7 13.87 -26.42 -13.05
C LEU A 7 15.19 -26.75 -12.32
N GLY A 8 15.39 -26.15 -11.14
CA GLY A 8 16.45 -26.50 -10.19
C GLY A 8 17.39 -25.35 -9.79
N LEU A 9 18.18 -25.47 -8.71
CA LEU A 9 18.35 -26.62 -7.80
C LEU A 9 19.21 -26.26 -6.56
N ARG A 10 18.96 -26.95 -5.42
CA ARG A 10 19.84 -27.10 -4.19
C ARG A 10 19.81 -25.93 -3.19
N SER A 11 20.02 -26.11 -1.87
CA SER A 11 20.26 -27.28 -0.97
C SER A 11 20.05 -26.84 0.50
N HIS A 12 20.04 -27.66 1.57
CA HIS A 12 20.70 -28.93 1.88
C HIS A 12 20.08 -29.61 3.15
N LEU A 13 20.21 -30.95 3.30
CA LEU A 13 20.24 -31.79 4.55
C LEU A 13 19.18 -31.52 5.67
N VAL A 14 18.53 -32.53 6.26
CA VAL A 14 19.09 -33.55 7.20
C VAL A 14 18.23 -34.84 7.21
N GLN A 15 18.72 -35.93 7.80
CA GLN A 15 18.06 -37.24 7.87
C GLN A 15 17.38 -37.57 9.23
N ILE A 16 16.18 -38.16 9.12
CA ILE A 16 15.65 -39.29 9.92
C ILE A 16 15.60 -39.12 11.46
N ALA A 17 14.38 -38.96 12.01
CA ALA A 17 13.68 -40.02 12.76
C ALA A 17 12.20 -39.65 13.03
N LYS A 18 11.27 -40.61 12.87
CA LYS A 18 9.90 -40.52 13.42
C LYS A 18 9.81 -41.32 14.71
N VAL A 19 9.11 -40.80 15.72
CA VAL A 19 8.73 -41.50 16.95
C VAL A 19 7.23 -41.25 17.22
N SER A 20 6.65 -42.05 18.13
CA SER A 20 5.30 -41.97 18.70
C SER A 20 4.17 -42.66 17.93
N ARG A 21 3.79 -43.85 18.43
CA ARG A 21 2.40 -44.33 18.37
C ARG A 21 2.09 -45.33 19.50
N ALA A 22 1.01 -45.04 20.24
CA ALA A 22 0.15 -45.97 20.99
C ALA A 22 0.69 -46.74 22.25
N MET A 23 0.19 -46.28 23.41
CA MET A 23 -0.69 -47.03 24.34
C MET A 23 -0.19 -48.10 25.36
N LEU A 24 -0.75 -47.94 26.58
CA LEU A 24 -1.28 -48.94 27.53
C LEU A 24 -0.37 -49.68 28.57
N VAL A 25 -0.44 -49.18 29.83
CA VAL A 25 -1.23 -49.75 30.97
C VAL A 25 -0.55 -50.45 32.20
N PHE A 26 -0.99 -50.01 33.40
CA PHE A 26 -0.98 -50.59 34.78
C PHE A 26 0.29 -51.23 35.42
N GLY A 27 0.58 -50.91 36.71
CA GLY A 27 1.47 -51.78 37.52
C GLY A 27 2.02 -51.38 38.92
N LEU A 28 1.21 -50.88 39.87
CA LEU A 28 1.34 -50.97 41.37
C LEU A 28 2.69 -51.23 42.12
N THR A 29 2.87 -50.48 43.23
CA THR A 29 3.53 -50.84 44.54
C THR A 29 5.07 -50.96 44.73
N SER A 30 5.64 -49.94 45.39
CA SER A 30 6.56 -49.94 46.57
C SER A 30 7.58 -51.08 46.84
N SER A 31 8.88 -50.73 47.10
CA SER A 31 9.55 -50.82 48.44
C SER A 31 11.10 -50.69 48.46
N PHE A 32 11.66 -50.17 49.57
CA PHE A 32 13.06 -50.27 50.13
C PHE A 32 14.28 -49.54 49.49
N GLY A 33 15.14 -48.93 50.34
CA GLY A 33 16.45 -48.39 49.89
C GLY A 33 17.65 -47.99 50.80
N VAL A 34 17.61 -47.98 52.15
CA VAL A 34 18.82 -48.11 53.06
C VAL A 34 19.84 -46.94 53.30
N ALA A 35 19.78 -46.33 54.51
CA ALA A 35 20.89 -45.93 55.45
C ALA A 35 21.90 -44.81 55.06
N PRO A 36 22.79 -44.30 55.98
CA PRO A 36 23.10 -44.65 57.40
C PRO A 36 23.15 -43.40 58.37
N LEU A 37 23.76 -43.32 59.58
CA LEU A 37 24.62 -44.18 60.45
C LEU A 37 24.57 -43.78 61.97
N HIS A 38 24.78 -44.75 62.88
CA HIS A 38 25.22 -44.69 64.31
C HIS A 38 25.11 -43.46 65.24
N THR A 39 24.52 -43.69 66.42
CA THR A 39 25.30 -43.88 67.68
C THR A 39 24.74 -45.03 68.56
N ASN A 40 25.10 -45.14 69.85
CA ASN A 40 24.94 -46.30 70.77
C ASN A 40 24.82 -45.77 72.23
N PRO A 41 24.55 -46.54 73.33
CA PRO A 41 24.27 -47.99 73.45
C PRO A 41 23.19 -48.40 74.52
N THR A 42 23.11 -49.72 74.80
CA THR A 42 22.65 -50.42 76.03
C THR A 42 21.20 -50.91 76.20
N ALA A 43 21.07 -52.23 76.31
CA ALA A 43 20.16 -52.98 77.21
C ALA A 43 20.66 -54.44 77.27
N ASP A 44 20.53 -55.15 78.41
CA ASP A 44 20.68 -56.62 78.46
C ASP A 44 19.96 -57.26 79.67
N HIS A 45 19.59 -58.53 79.48
CA HIS A 45 19.17 -59.58 80.43
C HIS A 45 17.90 -59.44 81.30
N SER A 46 17.03 -60.43 81.13
CA SER A 46 15.86 -60.74 81.95
C SER A 46 15.88 -62.19 82.44
N ALA A 47 15.67 -62.46 83.75
CA ALA A 47 15.17 -63.73 84.31
C ALA A 47 15.04 -63.67 85.86
N GLY A 48 14.05 -64.34 86.46
CA GLY A 48 14.02 -64.60 87.92
C GLY A 48 12.66 -64.99 88.52
N GLU A 49 12.56 -66.13 89.21
CA GLU A 49 11.29 -66.72 89.70
C GLU A 49 10.95 -66.46 91.19
N SER A 50 9.71 -65.99 91.44
CA SER A 50 8.72 -66.62 92.36
C SER A 50 8.75 -66.49 93.91
N THR A 51 7.54 -66.76 94.46
CA THR A 51 7.16 -67.19 95.84
C THR A 51 6.75 -66.16 96.91
N LYS A 52 5.97 -66.66 97.89
CA LYS A 52 5.18 -65.94 98.90
C LYS A 52 5.81 -66.08 100.30
N LEU A 53 5.47 -65.19 101.24
CA LEU A 53 4.88 -65.59 102.55
C LEU A 53 4.17 -64.41 103.28
N TRP A 54 3.86 -64.58 104.59
CA TRP A 54 2.89 -63.78 105.36
C TRP A 54 3.34 -63.59 106.84
N THR A 55 2.75 -62.63 107.56
CA THR A 55 2.67 -62.48 109.06
C THR A 55 3.86 -61.93 109.90
N ILE A 56 3.53 -61.53 111.15
CA ILE A 56 3.98 -60.38 111.99
C ILE A 56 3.61 -60.70 113.48
N PRO A 57 4.11 -60.08 114.61
CA PRO A 57 5.18 -59.09 114.91
C PRO A 57 6.23 -59.60 115.97
N MET A 58 7.05 -58.71 116.60
CA MET A 58 7.04 -58.42 118.08
C MET A 58 8.18 -57.52 118.64
N TRP A 59 7.78 -56.51 119.44
CA TRP A 59 8.36 -55.93 120.70
C TRP A 59 9.89 -55.77 121.00
N ASN A 60 10.29 -54.51 121.32
CA ASN A 60 10.66 -53.92 122.65
C ASN A 60 11.77 -54.60 123.55
N PRO A 61 12.38 -53.98 124.62
CA PRO A 61 12.32 -52.57 125.12
C PRO A 61 13.64 -51.96 125.72
N LEU A 62 13.54 -50.75 126.32
CA LEU A 62 14.43 -50.09 127.34
C LEU A 62 15.85 -49.64 126.92
N ALA A 63 16.35 -48.39 127.04
CA ALA A 63 16.03 -47.14 127.79
C ALA A 63 16.74 -46.92 129.16
N VAL A 64 17.54 -45.84 129.25
CA VAL A 64 17.95 -45.07 130.45
C VAL A 64 18.19 -43.61 130.02
N THR A 65 17.70 -42.61 130.77
CA THR A 65 17.83 -41.17 130.46
C THR A 65 18.65 -40.41 131.52
N LEU A 66 19.25 -39.30 131.09
CA LEU A 66 19.73 -38.17 131.91
C LEU A 66 19.43 -36.87 131.15
N ASN A 67 19.28 -35.75 131.86
CA ASN A 67 18.63 -34.53 131.36
C ASN A 67 19.64 -33.44 130.94
N THR A 68 19.37 -32.80 129.81
CA THR A 68 19.91 -31.50 129.36
C THR A 68 18.75 -30.71 128.77
N GLU A 69 18.74 -29.39 128.93
CA GLU A 69 17.65 -28.51 128.49
C GLU A 69 17.93 -27.98 127.07
N ASP A 70 16.84 -27.88 126.30
CA ASP A 70 16.64 -26.98 125.15
C ASP A 70 16.33 -25.57 125.73
N CYS A 71 16.82 -24.50 125.10
CA CYS A 71 16.89 -23.16 125.69
C CYS A 71 15.71 -22.24 125.31
N ASP A 72 15.37 -22.14 124.03
CA ASP A 72 14.29 -21.30 123.50
C ASP A 72 13.07 -22.10 123.02
N GLY A 73 13.25 -23.38 122.69
CA GLY A 73 12.20 -24.30 122.31
C GLY A 73 12.13 -24.65 120.83
N ASP A 74 13.19 -24.46 120.03
CA ASP A 74 13.21 -24.79 118.60
C ASP A 74 13.22 -26.31 118.32
N GLY A 75 13.76 -27.12 119.23
CA GLY A 75 13.93 -28.57 119.08
C GLY A 75 15.36 -29.05 118.80
N VAL A 76 16.32 -28.15 118.67
CA VAL A 76 17.76 -28.39 118.85
C VAL A 76 18.11 -28.21 120.33
N THR A 77 19.17 -28.86 120.82
CA THR A 77 19.65 -28.60 122.19
C THR A 77 20.67 -27.48 122.23
N CYS A 78 20.66 -26.63 123.27
CA CYS A 78 21.63 -25.53 123.40
C CYS A 78 23.07 -25.94 123.78
N GLU A 79 23.44 -27.22 123.64
CA GLU A 79 24.83 -27.62 123.44
C GLU A 79 25.18 -27.85 121.96
N GLN A 80 24.20 -28.12 121.09
CA GLN A 80 24.32 -28.41 119.67
C GLN A 80 24.34 -27.13 118.82
N GLU A 81 23.44 -26.18 119.05
CA GLU A 81 23.44 -24.84 118.43
C GLU A 81 24.81 -24.15 118.57
N ARG A 82 25.41 -24.23 119.77
CA ARG A 82 26.76 -23.73 120.10
C ARG A 82 27.92 -24.43 119.36
N LYS A 83 27.65 -25.51 118.62
CA LYS A 83 28.59 -26.18 117.71
C LYS A 83 28.35 -25.77 116.26
N ASP A 84 27.10 -25.59 115.89
CA ASP A 84 26.65 -25.27 114.53
C ASP A 84 26.87 -23.80 114.20
N GLY A 85 26.76 -22.92 115.19
CA GLY A 85 27.13 -21.50 115.12
C GLY A 85 25.98 -20.52 115.33
N THR A 86 24.78 -21.03 115.61
CA THR A 86 23.53 -20.27 115.79
C THR A 86 23.36 -19.75 117.23
N ASP A 87 22.49 -18.76 117.45
CA ASP A 87 22.32 -18.08 118.75
C ASP A 87 21.31 -18.80 119.69
N PRO A 88 21.74 -19.44 120.80
CA PRO A 88 20.89 -20.34 121.61
C PRO A 88 19.92 -19.66 122.60
N ASP A 89 19.39 -18.53 122.17
CA ASP A 89 18.35 -17.72 122.80
C ASP A 89 17.40 -17.12 121.71
N ASP A 90 17.51 -17.52 120.42
CA ASP A 90 16.71 -17.05 119.28
C ASP A 90 16.11 -18.24 118.47
N PRO A 91 14.82 -18.56 118.65
CA PRO A 91 14.20 -19.80 118.14
C PRO A 91 14.07 -19.90 116.61
N CYS A 92 14.53 -18.90 115.87
CA CYS A 92 14.57 -18.89 114.40
C CYS A 92 16.00 -18.94 113.81
N ASP A 93 17.05 -18.95 114.65
CA ASP A 93 18.43 -19.21 114.22
C ASP A 93 18.77 -20.69 114.53
N PHE A 94 18.42 -21.60 113.62
CA PHE A 94 18.70 -23.03 113.77
C PHE A 94 19.04 -23.69 112.43
N ILE A 95 19.56 -24.92 112.48
CA ILE A 95 19.74 -25.76 111.28
C ILE A 95 18.68 -26.86 111.34
N LEU A 96 17.70 -26.84 110.42
CA LEU A 96 16.56 -27.77 110.38
C LEU A 96 16.99 -29.25 110.47
N GLU A 97 18.11 -29.60 109.84
CA GLU A 97 18.67 -30.96 109.82
C GLU A 97 19.09 -31.49 111.22
N ASN A 98 19.31 -30.60 112.20
CA ASN A 98 19.86 -30.91 113.52
C ASN A 98 18.84 -30.91 114.67
N GLN A 99 17.54 -30.72 114.40
CA GLN A 99 16.47 -30.80 115.41
C GLN A 99 16.32 -32.24 115.92
N ASP A 100 16.97 -32.54 117.06
CA ASP A 100 17.07 -33.87 117.64
C ASP A 100 16.11 -34.14 118.82
N CYS A 101 15.27 -33.17 119.18
CA CYS A 101 14.15 -33.34 120.11
C CYS A 101 12.83 -32.72 119.59
N GLU A 102 11.72 -32.85 120.34
CA GLU A 102 10.41 -32.30 119.91
C GLU A 102 10.36 -30.78 120.15
N PRO A 103 10.14 -29.95 119.11
CA PRO A 103 10.00 -28.50 119.26
C PRO A 103 8.87 -28.11 120.21
N SER A 104 9.01 -26.95 120.83
CA SER A 104 8.07 -26.40 121.80
C SER A 104 6.72 -26.02 121.18
N GLU A 105 5.71 -25.88 122.04
CA GLU A 105 4.40 -25.33 121.68
C GLU A 105 4.41 -23.79 121.55
N ALA A 106 5.57 -23.14 121.69
CA ALA A 106 5.81 -21.75 121.27
C ALA A 106 6.25 -21.76 119.81
N TRP A 107 7.45 -22.30 119.53
CA TRP A 107 8.08 -22.40 118.20
C TRP A 107 7.12 -22.85 117.09
N LYS A 108 6.26 -23.86 117.35
CA LYS A 108 5.25 -24.35 116.38
C LYS A 108 4.15 -23.34 115.99
N LYS A 109 4.10 -22.16 116.61
CA LYS A 109 3.16 -21.05 116.34
C LYS A 109 3.88 -19.73 116.03
N ASP A 110 5.20 -19.75 116.16
CA ASP A 110 6.05 -18.73 115.59
C ASP A 110 6.21 -19.06 114.09
N ASP A 111 6.79 -18.11 113.36
CA ASP A 111 6.75 -17.94 111.89
C ASP A 111 8.11 -17.30 111.60
N CYS A 112 9.08 -18.11 111.12
CA CYS A 112 10.51 -17.83 111.29
C CYS A 112 11.20 -17.15 110.10
N ASP A 113 10.82 -17.47 108.87
CA ASP A 113 11.21 -16.70 107.67
C ASP A 113 10.25 -15.54 107.38
N GLY A 114 9.01 -15.62 107.88
CA GLY A 114 8.04 -14.54 107.78
C GLY A 114 7.07 -14.68 106.61
N ASP A 115 6.89 -15.87 106.03
CA ASP A 115 5.94 -16.15 104.95
C ASP A 115 4.46 -16.04 105.38
N GLY A 116 4.19 -16.13 106.68
CA GLY A 116 2.84 -16.12 107.24
C GLY A 116 2.22 -17.49 107.48
N VAL A 117 2.93 -18.60 107.33
CA VAL A 117 2.57 -19.94 107.81
C VAL A 117 3.32 -20.19 109.14
N SER A 118 2.70 -20.89 110.09
CA SER A 118 3.41 -21.27 111.31
C SER A 118 4.39 -22.43 111.10
N ASN A 119 5.54 -22.39 111.78
CA ASN A 119 6.59 -23.43 111.72
C ASN A 119 6.08 -24.87 112.02
N GLY A 120 4.96 -24.98 112.74
CA GLY A 120 4.28 -26.24 113.05
C GLY A 120 3.33 -26.74 111.96
N LYS A 121 2.84 -25.85 111.10
CA LYS A 121 1.96 -26.12 109.96
C LYS A 121 2.78 -26.51 108.72
N GLU A 122 3.87 -25.80 108.45
CA GLU A 122 4.85 -26.16 107.41
C GLU A 122 5.38 -27.59 107.55
N LYS A 123 5.82 -27.96 108.77
CA LYS A 123 6.22 -29.34 109.10
C LYS A 123 5.11 -30.38 108.95
N GLN A 124 3.85 -29.98 108.80
CA GLN A 124 2.74 -30.87 108.46
C GLN A 124 2.58 -31.03 106.94
N ASP A 125 2.87 -29.97 106.17
CA ASP A 125 2.71 -29.93 104.72
C ASP A 125 3.93 -30.46 103.98
N GLY A 126 5.12 -30.30 104.57
CA GLY A 126 6.41 -30.80 104.06
C GLY A 126 7.42 -29.72 103.69
N THR A 127 7.12 -28.45 103.98
CA THR A 127 7.91 -27.27 103.62
C THR A 127 8.94 -26.88 104.71
N ASN A 128 9.73 -25.84 104.47
CA ASN A 128 10.93 -25.47 105.22
C ASN A 128 10.81 -24.14 106.02
N PRO A 129 10.70 -24.18 107.37
CA PRO A 129 10.53 -23.01 108.26
C PRO A 129 11.69 -22.00 108.37
N LEU A 130 12.48 -21.88 107.32
CA LEU A 130 13.67 -21.04 107.17
C LEU A 130 13.85 -20.55 105.70
N ASP A 131 12.88 -20.79 104.82
CA ASP A 131 12.95 -20.47 103.39
C ASP A 131 11.62 -19.83 102.94
N PRO A 132 11.55 -18.49 102.84
CA PRO A 132 10.30 -17.74 102.64
C PRO A 132 9.57 -18.04 101.32
N CYS A 133 10.15 -18.87 100.45
CA CYS A 133 9.60 -19.28 99.15
C CYS A 133 9.25 -20.78 99.07
N ASP A 134 9.52 -21.58 100.11
CA ASP A 134 9.02 -22.96 100.25
C ASP A 134 7.81 -22.94 101.20
N PHE A 135 6.63 -22.63 100.68
CA PHE A 135 5.39 -22.57 101.46
C PHE A 135 4.17 -23.03 100.65
N VAL A 136 3.00 -23.06 101.28
CA VAL A 136 1.72 -23.33 100.60
C VAL A 136 0.76 -22.16 100.84
N LEU A 137 0.50 -21.36 99.80
CA LEU A 137 -0.23 -20.08 99.90
C LEU A 137 -1.59 -20.17 100.63
N GLU A 138 -2.33 -21.27 100.44
CA GLU A 138 -3.64 -21.51 101.07
C GLU A 138 -3.57 -21.78 102.59
N HIS A 139 -2.38 -21.94 103.16
CA HIS A 139 -2.16 -22.32 104.54
C HIS A 139 -1.61 -21.23 105.46
N GLN A 140 -1.42 -20.00 104.97
CA GLN A 140 -0.97 -18.85 105.77
C GLN A 140 -1.92 -18.58 106.95
N ASP A 141 -1.50 -18.96 108.17
CA ASP A 141 -2.26 -18.86 109.43
C ASP A 141 -1.69 -17.87 110.46
N CYS A 142 -0.54 -17.26 110.13
CA CYS A 142 0.20 -16.27 110.90
C CYS A 142 0.19 -14.89 110.20
N SER A 143 1.25 -14.08 110.32
CA SER A 143 1.21 -12.66 109.91
C SER A 143 2.47 -12.24 109.16
N ILE A 144 2.41 -12.43 107.84
CA ILE A 144 3.40 -12.08 106.80
C ILE A 144 4.25 -10.87 107.15
N SER A 145 5.56 -11.08 107.11
CA SER A 145 6.60 -10.12 107.46
C SER A 145 6.73 -8.96 106.46
N GLU A 146 7.55 -7.96 106.83
CA GLU A 146 7.98 -6.90 105.93
C GLU A 146 9.29 -7.25 105.18
N ALA A 147 9.80 -8.47 105.34
CA ALA A 147 10.87 -9.04 104.51
C ALA A 147 10.23 -9.70 103.29
N TRP A 148 9.51 -10.82 103.51
CA TRP A 148 8.80 -11.62 102.51
C TRP A 148 8.06 -10.80 101.44
N LYS A 149 7.37 -9.72 101.84
CA LYS A 149 6.66 -8.82 100.90
C LYS A 149 7.53 -8.07 99.88
N LYS A 150 8.85 -8.09 100.03
CA LYS A 150 9.84 -7.48 99.11
C LYS A 150 10.76 -8.52 98.47
N ASP A 151 10.62 -9.77 98.91
CA ASP A 151 11.18 -10.89 98.20
C ASP A 151 10.25 -11.22 97.01
N ASP A 152 10.74 -12.05 96.11
CA ASP A 152 10.28 -12.31 94.74
C ASP A 152 10.59 -13.80 94.56
N CYS A 153 9.55 -14.63 94.73
CA CYS A 153 9.73 -16.05 95.09
C CYS A 153 9.75 -17.03 93.92
N ASP A 154 9.05 -16.73 92.81
CA ASP A 154 9.16 -17.48 91.57
C ASP A 154 10.15 -16.84 90.57
N GLY A 155 10.45 -15.55 90.73
CA GLY A 155 11.43 -14.85 89.91
C GLY A 155 10.87 -14.09 88.71
N ASP A 156 9.56 -13.78 88.69
CA ASP A 156 8.93 -12.96 87.64
C ASP A 156 9.41 -11.50 87.64
N GLY A 157 9.82 -10.98 88.80
CA GLY A 157 10.23 -9.59 89.00
C GLY A 157 9.18 -8.67 89.61
N VAL A 158 8.03 -9.15 90.06
CA VAL A 158 7.11 -8.47 90.99
C VAL A 158 7.45 -8.94 92.42
N SER A 159 7.20 -8.13 93.45
CA SER A 159 7.35 -8.60 94.84
C SER A 159 6.11 -9.33 95.36
N ASN A 160 6.32 -10.36 96.20
CA ASN A 160 5.26 -11.18 96.82
C ASN A 160 4.18 -10.34 97.55
N GLY A 161 4.55 -9.15 98.01
CA GLY A 161 3.64 -8.20 98.66
C GLY A 161 2.78 -7.38 97.69
N LYS A 162 3.26 -7.16 96.46
CA LYS A 162 2.58 -6.42 95.39
C LYS A 162 1.61 -7.31 94.63
N GLU A 163 2.03 -8.52 94.28
CA GLU A 163 1.16 -9.59 93.76
C GLU A 163 -0.08 -9.80 94.62
N LYS A 164 0.11 -9.83 95.94
CA LYS A 164 -0.98 -9.98 96.92
C LYS A 164 -1.90 -8.75 97.02
N GLU A 165 -1.53 -7.59 96.44
CA GLU A 165 -2.44 -6.46 96.23
C GLU A 165 -3.21 -6.57 94.91
N ASP A 166 -2.62 -7.18 93.86
CA ASP A 166 -3.23 -7.35 92.54
C ASP A 166 -4.14 -8.58 92.45
N GLY A 167 -3.79 -9.66 93.15
CA GLY A 167 -4.57 -10.90 93.26
C GLY A 167 -3.90 -12.15 92.69
N THR A 168 -2.62 -12.09 92.35
CA THR A 168 -1.84 -13.18 91.73
C THR A 168 -1.16 -14.10 92.77
N ASP A 169 -0.55 -15.21 92.32
CA ASP A 169 0.07 -16.26 93.15
C ASP A 169 1.62 -16.20 93.16
N PRO A 170 2.27 -15.78 94.29
CA PRO A 170 3.74 -15.60 94.45
C PRO A 170 4.63 -16.85 94.37
N LEU A 171 4.15 -17.89 93.70
CA LEU A 171 4.80 -19.18 93.45
C LEU A 171 4.58 -19.64 92.00
N ASN A 172 4.06 -18.78 91.12
CA ASN A 172 3.68 -19.07 89.74
C ASN A 172 4.19 -17.97 88.78
N PRO A 173 5.35 -18.15 88.12
CA PRO A 173 6.03 -17.11 87.36
C PRO A 173 5.29 -16.60 86.10
N CYS A 174 4.10 -17.11 85.83
CA CYS A 174 3.21 -16.74 84.72
C CYS A 174 1.82 -16.23 85.19
N ASP A 175 1.63 -15.98 86.49
CA ASP A 175 0.48 -15.25 87.03
C ASP A 175 1.01 -13.95 87.66
N PHE A 176 1.17 -12.91 86.84
CA PHE A 176 1.71 -11.62 87.27
C PHE A 176 1.05 -10.47 86.51
N VAL A 177 1.43 -9.23 86.84
CA VAL A 177 0.99 -8.02 86.11
C VAL A 177 2.22 -7.29 85.58
N LEU A 178 2.42 -7.31 84.25
CA LEU A 178 3.64 -6.81 83.60
C LEU A 178 4.01 -5.37 83.98
N GLU A 179 3.02 -4.46 84.15
CA GLU A 179 3.26 -3.07 84.56
C GLU A 179 3.72 -2.88 86.02
N HIS A 180 3.74 -3.95 86.83
CA HIS A 180 4.05 -3.91 88.26
C HIS A 180 5.42 -4.48 88.66
N GLN A 181 6.24 -4.95 87.72
CA GLN A 181 7.58 -5.50 87.99
C GLN A 181 8.49 -4.47 88.72
N ASP A 182 8.69 -4.65 90.03
CA ASP A 182 9.47 -3.77 90.91
C ASP A 182 10.74 -4.43 91.54
N CYS A 183 10.90 -5.74 91.35
CA CYS A 183 12.03 -6.58 91.73
C CYS A 183 12.97 -6.88 90.53
N SER A 184 13.62 -8.06 90.50
CA SER A 184 14.69 -8.33 89.52
C SER A 184 14.60 -9.73 88.90
N ILE A 185 13.81 -9.80 87.82
CA ILE A 185 13.55 -10.95 86.95
C ILE A 185 14.70 -11.98 86.91
N SER A 186 14.35 -13.22 87.24
CA SER A 186 15.26 -14.37 87.35
C SER A 186 15.84 -14.86 86.02
N GLU A 187 16.76 -15.82 86.08
CA GLU A 187 17.26 -16.54 84.90
C GLU A 187 16.42 -17.80 84.57
N ALA A 188 15.35 -18.07 85.31
CA ALA A 188 14.34 -19.07 84.98
C ALA A 188 13.32 -18.42 84.04
N TRP A 189 12.49 -17.51 84.59
CA TRP A 189 11.43 -16.75 83.89
C TRP A 189 11.81 -16.29 82.48
N LYS A 190 13.04 -15.78 82.29
CA LYS A 190 13.56 -15.34 80.98
C LYS A 190 13.58 -16.40 79.87
N LYS A 191 13.48 -17.69 80.20
CA LYS A 191 13.48 -18.83 79.27
C LYS A 191 12.19 -19.65 79.36
N ASP A 192 11.32 -19.28 80.27
CA ASP A 192 9.96 -19.77 80.30
C ASP A 192 9.16 -18.97 79.23
N ASP A 193 7.97 -19.45 78.95
CA ASP A 193 7.11 -19.19 77.79
C ASP A 193 5.70 -19.27 78.41
N CYS A 194 5.13 -18.11 78.74
CA CYS A 194 4.12 -18.00 79.80
C CYS A 194 2.67 -18.09 79.32
N ASP A 195 2.36 -17.56 78.13
CA ASP A 195 1.08 -17.78 77.44
C ASP A 195 1.09 -19.04 76.56
N GLY A 196 2.27 -19.47 76.10
CA GLY A 196 2.45 -20.67 75.29
C GLY A 196 2.57 -20.42 73.78
N ASP A 197 2.90 -19.22 73.32
CA ASP A 197 3.07 -18.90 71.88
C ASP A 197 4.30 -19.62 71.26
N GLY A 198 5.36 -19.86 72.05
CA GLY A 198 6.62 -20.45 71.59
C GLY A 198 7.79 -19.48 71.39
N VAL A 199 7.67 -18.21 71.78
CA VAL A 199 8.75 -17.26 72.09
C VAL A 199 8.99 -17.27 73.61
N SER A 200 10.22 -17.05 74.06
CA SER A 200 10.51 -16.93 75.49
C SER A 200 10.34 -15.51 76.03
N ASN A 201 9.92 -15.38 77.30
CA ASN A 201 9.61 -14.11 77.98
C ASN A 201 10.73 -13.03 77.94
N SER A 202 11.99 -13.41 77.65
CA SER A 202 13.09 -12.45 77.48
C SER A 202 13.32 -11.98 76.04
N LYS A 203 12.80 -12.71 75.06
CA LYS A 203 12.86 -12.38 73.64
C LYS A 203 11.72 -11.45 73.24
N GLU A 204 10.50 -11.74 73.68
CA GLU A 204 9.37 -10.82 73.63
C GLU A 204 9.70 -9.44 74.21
N LYS A 205 10.37 -9.41 75.36
CA LYS A 205 10.84 -8.18 76.02
C LYS A 205 12.00 -7.47 75.29
N GLU A 206 12.61 -8.10 74.28
CA GLU A 206 13.52 -7.45 73.32
C GLU A 206 12.73 -6.83 72.14
N ASP A 207 11.69 -7.52 71.67
CA ASP A 207 10.91 -7.13 70.49
C ASP A 207 9.83 -6.07 70.81
N GLY A 208 9.25 -6.12 72.00
CA GLY A 208 8.30 -5.16 72.54
C GLY A 208 6.90 -5.70 72.86
N THR A 209 6.71 -7.03 72.86
CA THR A 209 5.43 -7.70 73.06
C THR A 209 5.17 -8.07 74.54
N ASP A 210 3.94 -8.52 74.87
CA ASP A 210 3.48 -8.87 76.23
C ASP A 210 3.48 -10.40 76.53
N PRO A 211 4.37 -10.93 77.41
CA PRO A 211 4.51 -12.35 77.79
C PRO A 211 3.33 -13.03 78.52
N LEU A 212 2.12 -12.54 78.27
CA LEU A 212 0.85 -13.00 78.82
C LEU A 212 -0.29 -12.93 77.77
N ASP A 213 -0.02 -12.48 76.53
CA ASP A 213 -1.00 -12.41 75.44
C ASP A 213 -0.52 -13.27 74.25
N PRO A 214 -1.07 -14.50 74.06
CA PRO A 214 -0.58 -15.48 73.07
C PRO A 214 -0.72 -15.03 71.60
N CYS A 215 -1.27 -13.84 71.35
CA CYS A 215 -1.44 -13.23 70.05
C CYS A 215 -0.63 -11.93 69.85
N ASP A 216 0.14 -11.47 70.85
CA ASP A 216 1.13 -10.40 70.70
C ASP A 216 2.53 -11.05 70.65
N PHE A 217 2.96 -11.49 69.46
CA PHE A 217 4.26 -12.14 69.28
C PHE A 217 4.89 -11.80 67.92
N VAL A 218 6.12 -12.29 67.69
CA VAL A 218 6.82 -12.16 66.40
C VAL A 218 7.15 -13.55 65.86
N LEU A 219 6.44 -13.98 64.81
CA LEU A 219 6.51 -15.36 64.30
C LEU A 219 7.95 -15.82 63.95
N GLU A 220 8.80 -14.93 63.42
CA GLU A 220 10.20 -15.27 63.09
C GLU A 220 11.12 -15.49 64.31
N HIS A 221 10.64 -15.20 65.54
CA HIS A 221 11.42 -15.24 66.76
C HIS A 221 11.10 -16.39 67.72
N GLN A 222 10.16 -17.28 67.39
CA GLN A 222 9.80 -18.45 68.22
C GLN A 222 11.01 -19.36 68.49
N ASP A 223 11.54 -19.30 69.72
CA ASP A 223 12.77 -19.98 70.14
C ASP A 223 12.57 -21.20 71.05
N CYS A 224 11.33 -21.42 71.51
CA CYS A 224 10.88 -22.63 72.22
C CYS A 224 9.94 -23.50 71.35
N SER A 225 8.73 -23.81 71.79
CA SER A 225 7.85 -24.75 71.07
C SER A 225 6.38 -24.53 71.47
N PRO A 226 5.53 -24.00 70.57
CA PRO A 226 4.18 -23.55 70.92
C PRO A 226 3.35 -24.61 71.64
N SER A 227 2.51 -24.14 72.55
CA SER A 227 1.69 -24.94 73.44
C SER A 227 0.56 -25.68 72.73
N GLU A 228 -0.15 -26.53 73.47
CA GLU A 228 -1.40 -27.15 73.01
C GLU A 228 -2.64 -26.30 73.33
N ALA A 229 -2.47 -25.07 73.86
CA ALA A 229 -3.50 -24.04 73.89
C ALA A 229 -3.43 -23.27 72.56
N TRP A 230 -2.41 -22.42 72.40
CA TRP A 230 -2.10 -21.57 71.23
C TRP A 230 -2.45 -22.20 69.88
N LYS A 231 -2.08 -23.46 69.64
CA LYS A 231 -2.41 -24.21 68.39
C LYS A 231 -3.91 -24.43 68.10
N LYS A 232 -4.82 -24.01 68.98
CA LYS A 232 -6.28 -24.10 68.85
C LYS A 232 -6.96 -22.75 69.07
N ASP A 233 -6.17 -21.76 69.45
CA ASP A 233 -6.59 -20.37 69.44
C ASP A 233 -6.43 -19.87 67.98
N ASP A 234 -6.95 -18.69 67.73
CA ASP A 234 -7.19 -18.05 66.43
C ASP A 234 -6.92 -16.56 66.72
N CYS A 235 -5.77 -16.05 66.23
CA CYS A 235 -5.16 -14.83 66.77
C CYS A 235 -5.48 -13.56 65.97
N ASP A 236 -5.51 -13.62 64.64
CA ASP A 236 -6.02 -12.54 63.79
C ASP A 236 -7.55 -12.56 63.64
N GLY A 237 -8.18 -13.74 63.78
CA GLY A 237 -9.62 -13.91 63.71
C GLY A 237 -10.15 -14.38 62.35
N ASP A 238 -9.33 -14.98 61.47
CA ASP A 238 -9.78 -15.53 60.19
C ASP A 238 -10.72 -16.75 60.34
N GLY A 239 -10.57 -17.53 61.42
CA GLY A 239 -11.35 -18.73 61.70
C GLY A 239 -10.67 -20.07 61.37
N VAL A 240 -9.42 -20.07 60.89
CA VAL A 240 -8.44 -21.16 61.03
C VAL A 240 -7.79 -21.04 62.42
N SER A 241 -7.10 -22.08 62.89
CA SER A 241 -6.34 -22.02 64.15
C SER A 241 -4.84 -21.97 63.90
N ASN A 242 -4.08 -21.29 64.78
CA ASN A 242 -2.63 -21.06 64.67
C ASN A 242 -1.80 -22.36 64.46
N GLY A 243 -2.35 -23.51 64.90
CA GLY A 243 -1.74 -24.82 64.72
C GLY A 243 -1.96 -25.43 63.33
N LYS A 244 -3.03 -25.05 62.63
CA LYS A 244 -3.43 -25.52 61.31
C LYS A 244 -2.80 -24.70 60.19
N GLU A 245 -2.80 -23.38 60.32
CA GLU A 245 -2.05 -22.45 59.47
C GLU A 245 -0.57 -22.86 59.36
N LYS A 246 0.03 -23.19 60.49
CA LYS A 246 1.41 -23.68 60.59
C LYS A 246 1.65 -25.06 59.97
N GLU A 247 0.60 -25.81 59.62
CA GLU A 247 0.71 -27.00 58.75
C GLU A 247 0.60 -26.64 57.26
N ASP A 248 -0.10 -25.57 56.90
CA ASP A 248 -0.31 -25.11 55.52
C ASP A 248 0.82 -24.19 55.00
N GLY A 249 1.31 -23.30 55.86
CA GLY A 249 2.41 -22.37 55.59
C GLY A 249 2.08 -20.88 55.73
N THR A 250 0.93 -20.52 56.32
CA THR A 250 0.44 -19.14 56.47
C THR A 250 0.84 -18.51 57.84
N ASP A 251 0.63 -17.20 58.00
CA ASP A 251 1.01 -16.40 59.19
C ASP A 251 -0.17 -16.10 60.16
N PRO A 252 -0.19 -16.69 61.39
CA PRO A 252 -1.26 -16.54 62.41
C PRO A 252 -1.46 -15.16 63.06
N LEU A 253 -1.09 -14.10 62.33
CA LEU A 253 -1.17 -12.70 62.68
C LEU A 253 -1.64 -11.83 61.49
N ASP A 254 -1.90 -12.41 60.32
CA ASP A 254 -2.38 -11.72 59.13
C ASP A 254 -3.74 -12.31 58.69
N PRO A 255 -4.87 -11.62 58.96
CA PRO A 255 -6.23 -12.14 58.71
C PRO A 255 -6.56 -12.41 57.23
N CYS A 256 -5.63 -12.10 56.32
CA CYS A 256 -5.74 -12.30 54.88
C CYS A 256 -4.70 -13.30 54.32
N ASP A 257 -3.81 -13.88 55.15
CA ASP A 257 -2.99 -15.05 54.75
C ASP A 257 -3.60 -16.32 55.35
N PHE A 258 -4.58 -16.92 54.67
CA PHE A 258 -5.24 -18.14 55.16
C PHE A 258 -5.63 -19.08 54.02
N VAL A 259 -6.18 -20.25 54.36
CA VAL A 259 -6.72 -21.21 53.39
C VAL A 259 -8.21 -21.44 53.68
N LEU A 260 -9.09 -20.89 52.83
CA LEU A 260 -10.54 -20.88 53.03
C LEU A 260 -11.15 -22.27 53.31
N GLU A 261 -10.64 -23.35 52.68
CA GLU A 261 -11.12 -24.72 52.91
C GLU A 261 -10.69 -25.34 54.27
N HIS A 262 -9.88 -24.62 55.06
CA HIS A 262 -9.32 -25.08 56.33
C HIS A 262 -9.87 -24.39 57.58
N GLN A 263 -10.78 -23.41 57.47
CA GLN A 263 -11.42 -22.74 58.62
C GLN A 263 -12.06 -23.78 59.56
N ASP A 264 -11.44 -24.00 60.72
CA ASP A 264 -11.80 -25.07 61.67
C ASP A 264 -12.41 -24.56 62.99
N CYS A 265 -12.43 -23.24 63.21
CA CYS A 265 -13.16 -22.59 64.29
C CYS A 265 -14.31 -21.68 63.80
N SER A 266 -14.28 -20.35 64.01
CA SER A 266 -15.37 -19.43 63.61
C SER A 266 -14.89 -17.98 63.50
N PRO A 267 -14.85 -17.40 62.28
CA PRO A 267 -14.25 -16.09 62.03
C PRO A 267 -14.79 -14.95 62.90
N SER A 268 -13.92 -14.01 63.20
CA SER A 268 -14.15 -12.88 64.10
C SER A 268 -15.12 -11.84 63.51
N GLU A 269 -15.61 -10.95 64.39
CA GLU A 269 -16.42 -9.80 63.96
C GLU A 269 -15.57 -8.62 63.43
N ALA A 270 -14.25 -8.76 63.36
CA ALA A 270 -13.36 -7.89 62.57
C ALA A 270 -13.32 -8.41 61.13
N TRP A 271 -12.60 -9.51 60.89
CA TRP A 271 -12.41 -10.21 59.61
C TRP A 271 -13.60 -10.14 58.66
N LYS A 272 -14.80 -10.47 59.15
CA LYS A 272 -16.09 -10.39 58.42
C LYS A 272 -16.44 -9.06 57.73
N LYS A 273 -15.82 -7.95 58.14
CA LYS A 273 -16.06 -6.57 57.67
C LYS A 273 -14.80 -5.95 57.09
N ASP A 274 -13.70 -6.68 57.17
CA ASP A 274 -12.52 -6.42 56.41
C ASP A 274 -12.72 -7.04 55.01
N ASP A 275 -11.76 -6.77 54.14
CA ASP A 275 -11.81 -6.90 52.69
C ASP A 275 -10.36 -7.22 52.32
N CYS A 276 -10.10 -8.47 51.91
CA CYS A 276 -8.77 -9.06 51.95
C CYS A 276 -8.01 -9.00 50.62
N ASP A 277 -8.70 -9.00 49.48
CA ASP A 277 -8.12 -8.84 48.14
C ASP A 277 -8.38 -7.44 47.53
N SER A 278 -9.14 -6.59 48.23
CA SER A 278 -9.48 -5.22 47.85
C SER A 278 -10.51 -5.08 46.73
N ASP A 279 -11.35 -6.11 46.50
CA ASP A 279 -12.45 -6.09 45.53
C ASP A 279 -13.58 -5.08 45.88
N GLY A 280 -13.68 -4.66 47.14
CA GLY A 280 -14.70 -3.75 47.65
C GLY A 280 -15.98 -4.40 48.20
N VAL A 281 -16.06 -5.73 48.28
CA VAL A 281 -17.09 -6.48 49.01
C VAL A 281 -16.58 -6.68 50.47
N THR A 282 -17.12 -7.62 51.24
CA THR A 282 -16.59 -7.97 52.57
C THR A 282 -16.61 -9.48 52.76
N ASN A 283 -15.66 -9.99 53.55
CA ASN A 283 -15.47 -11.43 53.77
C ASN A 283 -16.71 -12.16 54.37
N GLU A 284 -17.71 -11.45 54.91
CA GLU A 284 -19.03 -12.04 55.29
C GLU A 284 -20.07 -12.00 54.16
N ASP A 285 -20.07 -11.00 53.28
CA ASP A 285 -21.02 -10.86 52.19
C ASP A 285 -20.67 -11.78 51.01
N GLU A 286 -19.41 -11.82 50.58
CA GLU A 286 -18.89 -12.81 49.63
C GLU A 286 -19.24 -14.26 50.02
N LYS A 287 -19.10 -14.57 51.30
CA LYS A 287 -19.41 -15.89 51.89
C LYS A 287 -20.91 -16.21 51.87
N ASN A 288 -21.78 -15.21 51.70
CA ASN A 288 -23.21 -15.38 51.47
C ASN A 288 -23.52 -15.61 49.99
N ASP A 289 -22.83 -14.91 49.10
CA ASP A 289 -23.09 -14.93 47.65
C ASP A 289 -22.41 -16.12 46.95
N GLY A 290 -21.26 -16.56 47.46
CA GLY A 290 -20.57 -17.81 47.11
C GLY A 290 -19.20 -17.63 46.46
N THR A 291 -18.55 -16.49 46.68
CA THR A 291 -17.25 -16.12 46.11
C THR A 291 -16.09 -16.43 47.09
N ASP A 292 -14.87 -15.97 46.82
CA ASP A 292 -13.63 -16.40 47.50
C ASP A 292 -12.79 -15.19 47.97
N PRO A 293 -12.76 -14.84 49.29
CA PRO A 293 -12.17 -13.61 49.85
C PRO A 293 -10.65 -13.42 49.74
N LEU A 294 -10.02 -14.03 48.75
CA LEU A 294 -8.58 -14.07 48.48
C LEU A 294 -8.29 -14.06 46.96
N ASP A 295 -9.30 -13.80 46.13
CA ASP A 295 -9.25 -13.80 44.68
C ASP A 295 -10.08 -12.61 44.18
N PRO A 296 -9.44 -11.46 43.85
CA PRO A 296 -10.16 -10.22 43.53
C PRO A 296 -10.97 -10.28 42.23
N CYS A 297 -10.94 -11.41 41.52
CA CYS A 297 -11.78 -11.70 40.36
C CYS A 297 -13.01 -12.56 40.72
N SER A 298 -13.18 -12.88 42.00
CA SER A 298 -14.27 -13.68 42.56
C SER A 298 -15.17 -12.77 43.40
N TYR A 299 -16.07 -12.01 42.76
CA TYR A 299 -16.95 -11.05 43.44
C TYR A 299 -18.34 -10.94 42.79
N ASP A 300 -19.33 -10.42 43.53
CA ASP A 300 -20.64 -10.01 42.97
C ASP A 300 -20.71 -8.47 42.92
N PRO A 301 -20.77 -7.85 41.74
CA PRO A 301 -20.76 -6.39 41.62
C PRO A 301 -22.03 -5.72 42.18
N ASP A 302 -23.13 -6.45 42.42
CA ASP A 302 -24.32 -5.94 43.12
C ASP A 302 -24.09 -5.85 44.66
N SER A 303 -23.01 -6.45 45.18
CA SER A 303 -22.64 -6.53 46.61
C SER A 303 -21.47 -5.62 47.04
N ILE A 304 -20.85 -4.86 46.14
CA ILE A 304 -19.76 -3.91 46.47
C ILE A 304 -20.28 -2.82 47.44
N THR A 305 -19.61 -2.67 48.60
CA THR A 305 -19.95 -1.65 49.61
C THR A 305 -18.77 -0.83 50.14
N LEU A 306 -17.54 -1.25 49.85
CA LEU A 306 -16.28 -0.57 50.15
C LEU A 306 -15.65 -0.02 48.85
N PRO A 307 -14.58 0.79 48.92
CA PRO A 307 -13.87 1.27 47.73
C PRO A 307 -12.87 0.22 47.26
N GLN A 308 -13.03 -0.22 46.02
CA GLN A 308 -12.13 -1.16 45.34
C GLN A 308 -10.72 -0.55 45.23
N THR A 309 -9.68 -1.26 45.65
CA THR A 309 -8.30 -0.76 45.71
C THR A 309 -7.25 -1.88 45.52
N GLY A 310 -6.08 -1.76 46.15
CA GLY A 310 -5.14 -2.86 46.36
C GLY A 310 -4.82 -3.70 45.13
N ASP A 311 -5.00 -5.02 45.28
CA ASP A 311 -4.62 -6.00 44.28
C ASP A 311 -5.69 -6.10 43.17
N TYR A 312 -6.98 -5.87 43.47
CA TYR A 312 -8.07 -5.72 42.49
C TYR A 312 -7.72 -4.76 41.34
N LEU A 313 -7.25 -3.55 41.65
CA LEU A 313 -6.86 -2.56 40.63
C LEU A 313 -5.64 -2.97 39.77
N THR A 314 -5.01 -4.10 40.07
CA THR A 314 -3.90 -4.68 39.30
C THR A 314 -4.18 -6.09 38.78
N ALA A 315 -5.39 -6.59 39.00
CA ALA A 315 -5.89 -7.82 38.42
C ALA A 315 -6.34 -7.61 36.96
N ASP A 316 -6.56 -8.72 36.28
CA ASP A 316 -6.95 -8.89 34.87
C ASP A 316 -7.97 -10.05 34.94
N CYS A 317 -9.24 -9.69 35.14
CA CYS A 317 -10.22 -10.60 35.76
C CYS A 317 -11.08 -11.41 34.79
N ASP A 318 -11.23 -10.94 33.56
CA ASP A 318 -11.87 -11.68 32.47
C ASP A 318 -10.84 -12.32 31.51
N GLY A 319 -9.58 -11.88 31.58
CA GLY A 319 -8.44 -12.40 30.82
C GLY A 319 -8.09 -11.63 29.55
N ASP A 320 -8.65 -10.44 29.30
CA ASP A 320 -8.36 -9.65 28.10
C ASP A 320 -6.92 -9.09 28.05
N GLY A 321 -6.29 -8.83 29.20
CA GLY A 321 -4.94 -8.25 29.28
C GLY A 321 -4.87 -6.73 29.51
N VAL A 322 -5.97 -6.03 29.75
CA VAL A 322 -6.05 -4.76 30.47
C VAL A 322 -5.99 -5.07 31.99
N THR A 323 -6.00 -4.05 32.86
CA THR A 323 -6.23 -4.26 34.30
C THR A 323 -7.48 -3.53 34.76
N ASN A 324 -8.19 -4.08 35.77
CA ASN A 324 -9.43 -3.48 36.29
C ASN A 324 -9.29 -1.98 36.63
N GLY A 325 -8.08 -1.54 37.02
CA GLY A 325 -7.77 -0.14 37.33
C GLY A 325 -7.49 0.75 36.12
N ASP A 326 -7.07 0.20 34.99
CA ASP A 326 -7.03 0.91 33.69
C ASP A 326 -8.45 0.97 33.09
N GLU A 327 -9.23 -0.11 33.21
CA GLU A 327 -10.64 -0.18 32.80
C GLU A 327 -11.54 0.81 33.57
N GLU A 328 -11.32 1.02 34.87
CA GLU A 328 -11.97 2.08 35.64
C GLU A 328 -11.69 3.51 35.10
N GLU A 329 -10.54 3.73 34.43
CA GLU A 329 -10.22 5.03 33.81
C GLU A 329 -10.79 5.18 32.39
N ASP A 330 -10.80 4.10 31.59
CA ASP A 330 -11.36 4.09 30.22
C ASP A 330 -12.90 3.96 30.20
N GLY A 331 -13.48 3.22 31.15
CA GLY A 331 -14.92 3.10 31.39
C GLY A 331 -15.58 1.80 30.87
N THR A 332 -14.85 0.69 30.88
CA THR A 332 -15.27 -0.65 30.44
C THR A 332 -15.73 -1.54 31.61
N ASP A 333 -15.99 -2.84 31.40
CA ASP A 333 -16.54 -3.77 32.41
C ASP A 333 -15.56 -4.95 32.70
N PRO A 334 -14.85 -4.97 33.85
CA PRO A 334 -13.83 -5.98 34.23
C PRO A 334 -14.31 -7.44 34.43
N GLN A 335 -15.37 -7.84 33.74
CA GLN A 335 -16.00 -9.16 33.73
C GLN A 335 -16.45 -9.59 32.31
N ASP A 336 -16.27 -8.76 31.28
CA ASP A 336 -16.64 -9.05 29.88
C ASP A 336 -15.46 -8.76 28.95
N ALA A 337 -14.66 -9.79 28.66
CA ALA A 337 -13.38 -9.71 27.91
C ALA A 337 -13.50 -9.26 26.44
N CYS A 338 -14.65 -8.73 26.04
CA CYS A 338 -14.96 -8.12 24.75
C CYS A 338 -15.43 -6.65 24.88
N ASP A 339 -15.49 -6.06 26.09
CA ASP A 339 -15.62 -4.62 26.32
C ASP A 339 -14.29 -4.11 26.90
N PHE A 340 -13.34 -3.73 26.05
CA PHE A 340 -12.00 -3.27 26.47
C PHE A 340 -11.44 -2.19 25.52
N VAL A 341 -10.30 -1.60 25.86
CA VAL A 341 -9.57 -0.67 24.98
C VAL A 341 -8.24 -1.29 24.55
N LEU A 342 -8.08 -1.57 23.25
CA LEU A 342 -6.91 -2.28 22.70
C LEU A 342 -5.56 -1.59 22.99
N ASP A 343 -5.54 -0.25 23.04
CA ASP A 343 -4.35 0.56 23.39
C ASP A 343 -3.95 0.41 24.88
N SER A 344 -4.85 -0.11 25.73
CA SER A 344 -4.71 -0.28 27.19
C SER A 344 -4.31 -1.71 27.60
N GLN A 345 -4.20 -2.66 26.66
CA GLN A 345 -3.72 -4.02 26.97
C GLN A 345 -2.22 -4.03 27.35
N THR A 346 -1.94 -3.90 28.65
CA THR A 346 -0.56 -3.86 29.19
C THR A 346 -0.08 -5.19 29.79
N VAL A 347 -1.01 -6.10 30.09
CA VAL A 347 -0.77 -7.46 30.60
C VAL A 347 -0.69 -8.44 29.40
N THR A 348 -0.76 -9.76 29.61
CA THR A 348 -0.72 -10.76 28.54
C THR A 348 -2.03 -11.55 28.57
N PRO A 349 -2.90 -11.42 27.56
CA PRO A 349 -4.22 -12.03 27.58
C PRO A 349 -4.18 -13.55 27.81
N ASP A 350 -5.23 -14.06 28.45
CA ASP A 350 -5.38 -15.46 28.83
C ASP A 350 -5.76 -16.38 27.64
N SER A 351 -5.70 -17.69 27.85
CA SER A 351 -6.05 -18.72 26.86
C SER A 351 -7.54 -18.82 26.51
N THR A 352 -8.42 -18.12 27.21
CA THR A 352 -9.86 -18.00 26.98
C THR A 352 -10.11 -16.83 26.02
N TRP A 353 -9.63 -15.62 26.33
CA TRP A 353 -9.67 -14.46 25.43
C TRP A 353 -9.04 -14.77 24.06
N ASN A 354 -7.84 -15.36 24.05
CA ASN A 354 -7.16 -15.75 22.81
C ASN A 354 -7.96 -16.75 21.93
N ALA A 355 -8.98 -17.42 22.49
CA ALA A 355 -9.86 -18.36 21.79
C ALA A 355 -11.32 -17.88 21.65
N SER A 356 -11.58 -16.62 22.03
CA SER A 356 -12.82 -15.89 21.76
C SER A 356 -12.82 -15.30 20.35
N ASP A 357 -13.96 -14.69 20.02
CA ASP A 357 -14.39 -14.06 18.76
C ASP A 357 -15.37 -12.99 19.24
N CYS A 358 -14.89 -11.75 19.39
CA CYS A 358 -15.55 -10.72 20.21
C CYS A 358 -16.55 -9.87 19.42
N ASP A 359 -16.23 -9.51 18.18
CA ASP A 359 -17.10 -8.74 17.29
C ASP A 359 -18.05 -9.63 16.45
N GLY A 360 -17.74 -10.92 16.33
CA GLY A 360 -18.49 -11.92 15.58
C GLY A 360 -17.99 -12.18 14.15
N ASP A 361 -16.81 -11.71 13.75
CA ASP A 361 -16.26 -11.87 12.40
C ASP A 361 -15.97 -13.34 12.00
N GLY A 362 -15.73 -14.22 12.99
CA GLY A 362 -15.39 -15.62 12.82
C GLY A 362 -13.89 -15.96 12.76
N VAL A 363 -12.98 -15.02 12.96
CA VAL A 363 -11.57 -15.25 13.31
C VAL A 363 -11.50 -15.48 14.84
N THR A 364 -10.31 -15.49 15.44
CA THR A 364 -10.14 -15.51 16.91
C THR A 364 -9.11 -14.47 17.31
N ASN A 365 -9.27 -13.90 18.49
CA ASN A 365 -8.43 -12.81 18.99
C ASN A 365 -6.90 -13.14 18.96
N GLU A 366 -6.49 -14.42 19.06
CA GLU A 366 -5.08 -14.82 18.84
C GLU A 366 -4.65 -14.70 17.35
N ASP A 367 -5.44 -15.21 16.41
CA ASP A 367 -5.10 -15.20 14.98
C ASP A 367 -5.12 -13.77 14.41
N GLU A 368 -6.07 -12.94 14.83
CA GLU A 368 -6.11 -11.50 14.52
C GLU A 368 -4.86 -10.75 14.98
N LYS A 369 -4.45 -10.99 16.23
CA LYS A 369 -3.25 -10.40 16.83
C LYS A 369 -1.95 -10.88 16.17
N ASN A 370 -2.01 -11.99 15.43
CA ASN A 370 -0.92 -12.47 14.56
C ASN A 370 -0.95 -11.83 13.17
N ASP A 371 -2.13 -11.60 12.58
CA ASP A 371 -2.30 -10.99 11.25
C ASP A 371 -2.21 -9.46 11.27
N GLY A 372 -2.53 -8.83 12.41
CA GLY A 372 -2.47 -7.38 12.64
C GLY A 372 -3.82 -6.66 12.49
N THR A 373 -4.92 -7.34 12.81
CA THR A 373 -6.29 -6.79 12.80
C THR A 373 -6.76 -6.41 14.21
N ASP A 374 -8.04 -6.05 14.39
CA ASP A 374 -8.54 -5.39 15.62
C ASP A 374 -9.78 -6.13 16.17
N PRO A 375 -9.65 -6.93 17.26
CA PRO A 375 -10.71 -7.83 17.77
C PRO A 375 -12.02 -7.20 18.26
N LEU A 376 -12.21 -5.90 18.06
CA LEU A 376 -13.40 -5.12 18.44
C LEU A 376 -14.02 -4.38 17.24
N ASP A 377 -13.47 -4.53 16.04
CA ASP A 377 -13.98 -3.94 14.79
C ASP A 377 -14.31 -5.07 13.79
N PRO A 378 -15.59 -5.45 13.59
CA PRO A 378 -15.97 -6.56 12.73
C PRO A 378 -15.68 -6.36 11.24
N CYS A 379 -15.14 -5.19 10.86
CA CYS A 379 -14.66 -4.88 9.52
C CYS A 379 -13.12 -4.96 9.40
N SER A 380 -12.42 -5.13 10.53
CA SER A 380 -10.98 -5.31 10.63
C SER A 380 -10.66 -6.80 10.79
N TYR A 381 -10.67 -7.56 9.69
CA TYR A 381 -10.38 -9.00 9.74
C TYR A 381 -9.69 -9.57 8.49
N ASN A 382 -9.12 -10.77 8.62
CA ASN A 382 -8.53 -11.51 7.51
C ASN A 382 -9.42 -12.71 7.11
N PRO A 383 -10.08 -12.70 5.94
CA PRO A 383 -10.99 -13.77 5.52
C PRO A 383 -10.31 -15.14 5.30
N ASP A 384 -8.98 -15.19 5.10
CA ASP A 384 -8.21 -16.44 5.02
C ASP A 384 -8.02 -17.12 6.40
N SER A 385 -8.27 -16.38 7.50
CA SER A 385 -8.10 -16.82 8.90
C SER A 385 -9.41 -17.17 9.61
N ILE A 386 -10.58 -17.05 8.96
CA ILE A 386 -11.88 -17.40 9.55
C ILE A 386 -11.91 -18.91 9.91
N THR A 387 -12.06 -19.23 11.21
CA THR A 387 -12.17 -20.60 11.71
C THR A 387 -13.45 -20.90 12.49
N LEU A 388 -14.16 -19.86 12.93
CA LEU A 388 -15.41 -19.89 13.68
C LEU A 388 -16.61 -19.49 12.80
N PRO A 389 -17.86 -19.70 13.25
CA PRO A 389 -19.03 -19.29 12.52
C PRO A 389 -19.36 -17.84 12.84
N GLN A 390 -19.09 -16.93 11.90
CA GLN A 390 -19.39 -15.50 12.02
C GLN A 390 -20.83 -15.24 12.49
N THR A 391 -20.99 -14.44 13.54
CA THR A 391 -22.27 -14.07 14.17
C THR A 391 -22.29 -12.60 14.63
N GLY A 392 -22.60 -12.33 15.89
CA GLY A 392 -22.43 -11.03 16.56
C GLY A 392 -22.88 -9.81 15.78
N ASP A 393 -22.07 -8.76 15.92
CA ASP A 393 -22.29 -7.45 15.33
C ASP A 393 -21.79 -7.42 13.87
N TYR A 394 -20.83 -8.28 13.49
CA TYR A 394 -20.46 -8.57 12.09
C TYR A 394 -21.67 -8.77 11.18
N LEU A 395 -22.64 -9.61 11.56
CA LEU A 395 -23.84 -9.85 10.72
C LEU A 395 -24.78 -8.64 10.59
N THR A 396 -24.47 -7.53 11.26
CA THR A 396 -25.20 -6.25 11.19
C THR A 396 -24.31 -5.07 10.79
N ALA A 397 -23.02 -5.31 10.56
CA ALA A 397 -22.08 -4.36 10.01
C ALA A 397 -22.30 -4.21 8.49
N ASP A 398 -21.64 -3.19 7.94
CA ASP A 398 -21.68 -2.67 6.57
C ASP A 398 -20.23 -2.24 6.33
N CYS A 399 -19.38 -3.20 5.92
CA CYS A 399 -17.93 -3.13 6.15
C CYS A 399 -17.11 -2.51 5.02
N ASP A 400 -17.65 -2.50 3.80
CA ASP A 400 -17.08 -1.79 2.65
C ASP A 400 -17.78 -0.43 2.38
N GLY A 401 -18.95 -0.21 3.00
CA GLY A 401 -19.71 1.02 2.96
C GLY A 401 -20.78 1.09 1.88
N ASP A 402 -21.14 -0.02 1.22
CA ASP A 402 -22.16 -0.04 0.17
C ASP A 402 -23.61 0.22 0.68
N GLY A 403 -23.91 -0.08 1.95
CA GLY A 403 -25.25 0.07 2.52
C GLY A 403 -26.13 -1.18 2.52
N VAL A 404 -25.62 -2.34 2.11
CA VAL A 404 -26.10 -3.68 2.50
C VAL A 404 -25.47 -4.04 3.86
N THR A 405 -25.84 -5.17 4.47
CA THR A 405 -25.12 -5.69 5.65
C THR A 405 -24.45 -7.02 5.34
N ASN A 406 -23.33 -7.31 6.00
CA ASN A 406 -22.59 -8.58 5.84
C ASN A 406 -23.47 -9.82 6.10
N GLY A 407 -24.61 -9.65 6.78
CA GLY A 407 -25.63 -10.68 7.00
C GLY A 407 -26.60 -10.88 5.83
N ASP A 408 -26.99 -9.80 5.14
CA ASP A 408 -27.84 -9.83 3.95
C ASP A 408 -27.04 -10.29 2.71
N GLU A 409 -25.84 -9.73 2.51
CA GLU A 409 -24.87 -10.16 1.49
C GLU A 409 -24.60 -11.66 1.50
N LYS A 410 -24.55 -12.25 2.71
CA LYS A 410 -24.32 -13.67 2.94
C LYS A 410 -25.53 -14.56 2.61
N GLU A 411 -26.71 -13.99 2.41
CA GLU A 411 -27.87 -14.67 1.79
C GLU A 411 -27.88 -14.50 0.26
N ASP A 412 -27.46 -13.34 -0.27
CA ASP A 412 -27.43 -13.05 -1.71
C ASP A 412 -26.22 -13.68 -2.45
N GLY A 413 -25.04 -13.69 -1.81
CA GLY A 413 -23.82 -14.38 -2.25
C GLY A 413 -22.66 -13.48 -2.69
N THR A 414 -22.56 -12.26 -2.14
CA THR A 414 -21.56 -11.23 -2.44
C THR A 414 -20.38 -11.23 -1.44
N ASP A 415 -19.43 -10.28 -1.57
CA ASP A 415 -18.19 -10.20 -0.77
C ASP A 415 -18.11 -8.91 0.10
N PRO A 416 -18.28 -8.99 1.45
CA PRO A 416 -18.35 -7.85 2.39
C PRO A 416 -17.09 -6.97 2.55
N GLN A 417 -16.20 -6.96 1.55
CA GLN A 417 -14.97 -6.18 1.46
C GLN A 417 -14.80 -5.51 0.09
N ASP A 418 -15.77 -5.64 -0.83
CA ASP A 418 -15.75 -5.05 -2.17
C ASP A 418 -17.09 -4.35 -2.46
N ALA A 419 -17.14 -3.04 -2.17
CA ALA A 419 -18.35 -2.22 -2.23
C ALA A 419 -18.99 -2.07 -3.64
N CYS A 420 -18.49 -2.81 -4.62
CA CYS A 420 -19.00 -2.93 -5.98
C CYS A 420 -19.48 -4.36 -6.34
N ASP A 421 -19.36 -5.35 -5.45
CA ASP A 421 -20.08 -6.63 -5.53
C ASP A 421 -21.25 -6.62 -4.54
N PHE A 422 -22.41 -6.08 -4.93
CA PHE A 422 -23.57 -5.97 -4.04
C PHE A 422 -24.90 -6.21 -4.79
N VAL A 423 -26.01 -6.23 -4.05
CA VAL A 423 -27.37 -6.30 -4.63
C VAL A 423 -28.15 -5.03 -4.28
N LEU A 424 -28.43 -4.19 -5.28
CA LEU A 424 -29.06 -2.88 -5.10
C LEU A 424 -30.45 -2.94 -4.41
N ASP A 425 -31.22 -4.02 -4.61
CA ASP A 425 -32.52 -4.27 -3.96
C ASP A 425 -32.38 -4.61 -2.45
N SER A 426 -31.15 -4.91 -2.00
CA SER A 426 -30.78 -5.31 -0.63
C SER A 426 -30.11 -4.19 0.19
N GLN A 427 -29.86 -2.99 -0.38
CA GLN A 427 -29.35 -1.84 0.38
C GLN A 427 -30.39 -1.37 1.42
N THR A 428 -30.21 -1.75 2.69
CA THR A 428 -31.11 -1.40 3.80
C THR A 428 -30.56 -0.34 4.76
N VAL A 429 -29.24 -0.08 4.72
CA VAL A 429 -28.54 0.96 5.48
C VAL A 429 -28.44 2.24 4.63
N ASN A 430 -27.50 3.15 4.93
CA ASN A 430 -27.18 4.27 4.03
C ASN A 430 -25.70 4.13 3.65
N PRO A 431 -25.34 4.05 2.36
CA PRO A 431 -23.95 3.93 1.95
C PRO A 431 -23.07 5.08 2.47
N ASP A 432 -21.79 4.80 2.65
CA ASP A 432 -20.79 5.72 3.17
C ASP A 432 -20.33 6.77 2.13
N SER A 433 -19.53 7.75 2.57
CA SER A 433 -18.97 8.79 1.70
C SER A 433 -17.92 8.32 0.68
N THR A 434 -17.40 7.10 0.84
CA THR A 434 -16.44 6.45 -0.06
C THR A 434 -17.20 5.80 -1.20
N TRP A 435 -18.17 4.93 -0.92
CA TRP A 435 -19.07 4.34 -1.93
C TRP A 435 -19.78 5.40 -2.77
N ASN A 436 -20.34 6.44 -2.14
CA ASN A 436 -21.01 7.53 -2.85
C ASN A 436 -20.10 8.31 -3.83
N ALA A 437 -18.77 8.25 -3.65
CA ALA A 437 -17.78 8.88 -4.50
C ALA A 437 -17.01 7.90 -5.41
N SER A 438 -17.33 6.61 -5.32
CA SER A 438 -16.88 5.57 -6.26
C SER A 438 -17.72 5.59 -7.54
N ASP A 439 -17.23 4.83 -8.51
CA ASP A 439 -17.80 4.50 -9.81
C ASP A 439 -17.55 2.99 -9.95
N CYS A 440 -18.63 2.19 -9.85
CA CYS A 440 -18.53 0.73 -9.63
C CYS A 440 -18.55 -0.09 -10.91
N ASP A 441 -19.20 0.37 -11.98
CA ASP A 441 -19.22 -0.30 -13.28
C ASP A 441 -18.28 0.33 -14.33
N GLY A 442 -17.79 1.55 -14.09
CA GLY A 442 -16.80 2.23 -14.89
C GLY A 442 -17.36 3.16 -15.97
N ASP A 443 -18.60 3.60 -15.88
CA ASP A 443 -19.24 4.53 -16.83
C ASP A 443 -18.77 6.00 -16.72
N GLY A 444 -18.03 6.34 -15.66
CA GLY A 444 -17.55 7.69 -15.37
C GLY A 444 -18.53 8.58 -14.58
N VAL A 445 -19.66 8.06 -14.12
CA VAL A 445 -20.58 8.69 -13.17
C VAL A 445 -20.29 8.14 -11.76
N THR A 446 -20.54 8.93 -10.72
CA THR A 446 -20.40 8.45 -9.34
C THR A 446 -21.71 7.88 -8.80
N ASN A 447 -21.62 6.85 -7.97
CA ASN A 447 -22.77 6.16 -7.38
C ASN A 447 -23.78 7.12 -6.67
N GLU A 448 -23.36 8.27 -6.12
CA GLU A 448 -24.28 9.31 -5.60
C GLU A 448 -25.10 10.01 -6.70
N ASP A 449 -24.46 10.43 -7.80
CA ASP A 449 -25.13 11.17 -8.89
C ASP A 449 -26.10 10.25 -9.66
N GLU A 450 -25.72 9.00 -9.86
CA GLU A 450 -26.61 7.95 -10.37
C GLU A 450 -27.86 7.74 -9.51
N LYS A 451 -27.68 7.62 -8.19
CA LYS A 451 -28.76 7.47 -7.22
C LYS A 451 -29.68 8.70 -7.15
N ASN A 452 -29.19 9.86 -7.61
CA ASN A 452 -29.97 11.08 -7.79
C ASN A 452 -30.74 11.11 -9.13
N ASP A 453 -30.16 10.62 -10.22
CA ASP A 453 -30.78 10.58 -11.55
C ASP A 453 -31.75 9.38 -11.73
N GLY A 454 -31.53 8.30 -10.98
CA GLY A 454 -32.34 7.08 -10.97
C GLY A 454 -31.83 5.99 -11.91
N THR A 455 -30.50 5.86 -12.03
CA THR A 455 -29.79 4.83 -12.79
C THR A 455 -29.36 3.67 -11.86
N ASP A 456 -28.40 2.82 -12.27
CA ASP A 456 -28.13 1.51 -11.61
C ASP A 456 -26.61 1.26 -11.54
N PRO A 457 -25.92 1.50 -10.40
CA PRO A 457 -24.46 1.52 -10.27
C PRO A 457 -23.69 0.20 -10.47
N LEU A 458 -24.31 -0.77 -11.14
CA LEU A 458 -23.80 -2.09 -11.48
C LEU A 458 -24.13 -2.48 -12.94
N ASP A 459 -24.72 -1.58 -13.73
CA ASP A 459 -25.03 -1.77 -15.15
C ASP A 459 -24.42 -0.60 -15.96
N PRO A 460 -23.24 -0.78 -16.58
CA PRO A 460 -22.48 0.29 -17.27
C PRO A 460 -23.18 0.84 -18.53
N CYS A 461 -24.36 0.32 -18.87
CA CYS A 461 -25.24 0.80 -19.92
C CYS A 461 -26.50 1.51 -19.39
N SER A 462 -26.60 1.69 -18.07
CA SER A 462 -27.67 2.37 -17.36
C SER A 462 -27.10 3.63 -16.72
N TYR A 463 -26.92 4.70 -17.50
CA TYR A 463 -26.31 5.94 -17.00
C TYR A 463 -26.89 7.23 -17.59
N ASN A 464 -26.44 8.39 -17.09
CA ASN A 464 -26.78 9.71 -17.61
C ASN A 464 -25.54 10.45 -18.17
N PRO A 465 -25.42 10.63 -19.50
CA PRO A 465 -24.29 11.33 -20.12
C PRO A 465 -24.07 12.79 -19.65
N ASP A 466 -25.10 13.48 -19.13
CA ASP A 466 -24.97 14.84 -18.56
C ASP A 466 -24.27 14.84 -17.18
N SER A 467 -24.11 13.68 -16.53
CA SER A 467 -23.61 13.49 -15.16
C SER A 467 -22.21 12.85 -15.07
N ILE A 468 -21.57 12.53 -16.21
CA ILE A 468 -20.20 11.98 -16.23
C ILE A 468 -19.21 13.01 -15.67
N THR A 469 -18.48 12.63 -14.61
CA THR A 469 -17.46 13.48 -13.95
C THR A 469 -16.10 12.82 -13.78
N LEU A 470 -16.03 11.49 -13.90
CA LEU A 470 -14.82 10.67 -13.86
C LEU A 470 -14.46 10.15 -15.27
N PRO A 471 -13.24 9.61 -15.48
CA PRO A 471 -12.85 8.99 -16.75
C PRO A 471 -13.32 7.54 -16.81
N GLN A 472 -13.99 7.14 -17.90
CA GLN A 472 -14.52 5.79 -18.07
C GLN A 472 -13.46 4.69 -18.05
N SER A 473 -13.90 3.48 -17.71
CA SER A 473 -13.07 2.29 -17.58
C SER A 473 -12.72 1.66 -18.93
N ALA A 474 -11.65 0.85 -18.94
CA ALA A 474 -11.23 0.10 -20.12
C ALA A 474 -12.20 -1.04 -20.49
N ASP A 475 -13.03 -1.48 -19.53
CA ASP A 475 -14.06 -2.50 -19.77
C ASP A 475 -15.35 -1.84 -20.30
N TRP A 476 -15.73 -0.64 -19.81
CA TRP A 476 -16.81 0.17 -20.40
C TRP A 476 -16.53 0.52 -21.87
N ASN A 477 -15.29 0.95 -22.18
CA ASN A 477 -14.86 1.30 -23.54
C ASN A 477 -15.11 0.23 -24.62
N VAL A 478 -15.20 -1.05 -24.23
CA VAL A 478 -15.34 -2.20 -25.14
C VAL A 478 -16.73 -2.85 -25.11
N LEU A 479 -17.69 -2.22 -24.43
CA LEU A 479 -19.11 -2.56 -24.53
C LEU A 479 -19.75 -1.97 -25.78
N ASP A 480 -20.96 -2.47 -26.07
CA ASP A 480 -21.88 -2.12 -27.16
C ASP A 480 -23.23 -1.92 -26.46
N CYS A 481 -23.39 -0.77 -25.80
CA CYS A 481 -24.40 -0.60 -24.75
C CYS A 481 -25.83 -0.46 -25.26
N ASP A 482 -25.99 0.10 -26.45
CA ASP A 482 -27.28 0.21 -27.14
C ASP A 482 -27.57 -1.06 -27.98
N GLY A 483 -26.53 -1.73 -28.49
CA GLY A 483 -26.56 -2.96 -29.28
C GLY A 483 -26.46 -2.79 -30.80
N ASP A 484 -26.03 -1.64 -31.34
CA ASP A 484 -25.84 -1.41 -32.78
C ASP A 484 -24.53 -1.98 -33.37
N GLY A 485 -23.58 -2.33 -32.51
CA GLY A 485 -22.29 -2.94 -32.87
C GLY A 485 -21.10 -1.97 -32.90
N ASN A 486 -21.30 -0.70 -32.56
CA ASN A 486 -20.24 0.26 -32.29
C ASN A 486 -19.70 0.08 -30.85
N PRO A 487 -18.38 0.08 -30.59
CA PRO A 487 -17.85 0.06 -29.22
C PRO A 487 -17.93 1.44 -28.57
N ASN A 488 -18.32 1.52 -27.30
CA ASN A 488 -18.49 2.77 -26.53
C ASN A 488 -17.33 3.80 -26.66
N GLU A 489 -16.07 3.37 -26.82
CA GLU A 489 -14.91 4.29 -27.03
C GLU A 489 -14.98 5.08 -28.36
N ASN A 490 -15.67 4.55 -29.38
CA ASN A 490 -15.73 5.11 -30.73
C ASN A 490 -17.16 5.47 -31.18
N ASP A 491 -18.10 5.39 -30.25
CA ASP A 491 -19.54 5.57 -30.41
C ASP A 491 -19.99 7.03 -30.16
N PRO A 492 -20.65 7.69 -31.13
CA PRO A 492 -21.24 9.02 -30.97
C PRO A 492 -22.49 9.17 -30.07
N ASP A 493 -23.27 8.12 -29.80
CA ASP A 493 -24.50 8.13 -28.97
C ASP A 493 -24.67 6.77 -28.23
N PRO A 494 -23.83 6.44 -27.21
CA PRO A 494 -23.66 5.06 -26.71
C PRO A 494 -24.81 4.50 -25.86
N LEU A 495 -26.00 5.09 -25.99
CA LEU A 495 -27.25 4.67 -25.39
C LEU A 495 -28.42 4.63 -26.40
N THR A 496 -28.29 5.22 -27.60
CA THR A 496 -29.36 5.18 -28.62
C THR A 496 -28.90 5.18 -30.08
N ALA A 497 -28.92 4.01 -30.74
CA ALA A 497 -28.64 3.80 -32.16
C ALA A 497 -29.20 4.89 -33.08
N THR A 498 -28.32 5.70 -33.65
CA THR A 498 -28.71 6.78 -34.57
C THR A 498 -28.37 6.49 -36.03
N ALA A 499 -29.14 7.10 -36.92
CA ALA A 499 -28.79 7.25 -38.32
C ALA A 499 -29.16 8.67 -38.76
N ASN A 500 -28.31 9.29 -39.57
CA ASN A 500 -28.38 10.69 -39.94
C ASN A 500 -28.55 10.86 -41.47
N ASP A 501 -29.27 11.91 -41.90
CA ASP A 501 -29.60 12.08 -43.32
C ASP A 501 -28.35 12.40 -44.16
N ASP A 502 -28.03 11.55 -45.15
CA ASP A 502 -26.89 11.73 -46.06
C ASP A 502 -27.17 12.69 -47.23
N PHE A 503 -26.10 13.20 -47.85
CA PHE A 503 -26.18 14.10 -49.00
C PHE A 503 -25.21 13.73 -50.13
N GLY A 504 -25.71 13.72 -51.37
CA GLY A 504 -24.91 13.49 -52.57
C GLY A 504 -25.40 14.27 -53.79
N SER A 505 -24.62 14.27 -54.87
CA SER A 505 -25.03 14.84 -56.16
C SER A 505 -24.37 14.12 -57.33
N THR A 506 -25.08 14.03 -58.46
CA THR A 506 -24.58 13.38 -59.69
C THR A 506 -25.42 13.81 -60.91
N PRO A 507 -24.87 13.84 -62.14
CA PRO A 507 -25.69 13.93 -63.34
C PRO A 507 -26.64 12.74 -63.51
N ALA A 508 -27.72 12.91 -64.27
CA ALA A 508 -28.58 11.79 -64.64
C ALA A 508 -27.79 10.73 -65.44
N LEU A 509 -28.09 9.44 -65.22
CA LEU A 509 -27.39 8.31 -65.82
C LEU A 509 -25.90 8.15 -65.43
N THR A 510 -25.40 8.92 -64.46
CA THR A 510 -24.04 8.79 -63.89
C THR A 510 -24.12 8.19 -62.49
N GLU A 511 -23.40 7.08 -62.24
CA GLU A 511 -23.38 6.40 -60.95
C GLU A 511 -22.62 7.21 -59.89
N VAL A 512 -23.12 7.23 -58.66
CA VAL A 512 -22.48 7.85 -57.50
C VAL A 512 -22.42 6.85 -56.34
N ALA A 513 -21.31 6.86 -55.62
CA ALA A 513 -21.13 6.14 -54.36
C ALA A 513 -21.16 7.14 -53.21
N ILE A 514 -21.94 6.84 -52.18
CA ILE A 514 -22.09 7.64 -50.95
C ILE A 514 -21.81 6.70 -49.79
N ASN A 515 -20.88 7.05 -48.90
CA ASN A 515 -20.73 6.35 -47.63
C ASN A 515 -21.87 6.81 -46.71
N ILE A 516 -22.71 5.88 -46.26
CA ILE A 516 -23.83 6.19 -45.34
C ILE A 516 -23.50 5.79 -43.90
N LEU A 517 -22.30 5.23 -43.68
CA LEU A 517 -21.78 4.84 -42.37
C LEU A 517 -20.63 5.76 -41.92
N GLU A 518 -20.57 6.99 -42.44
CA GLU A 518 -19.62 8.04 -42.03
C GLU A 518 -20.20 8.97 -40.94
N ASN A 519 -21.52 8.90 -40.75
CA ASN A 519 -22.34 9.76 -39.90
C ASN A 519 -23.52 9.02 -39.25
N ASP A 520 -23.64 7.71 -39.49
CA ASP A 520 -24.54 6.82 -38.76
C ASP A 520 -23.78 6.16 -37.62
N ASP A 521 -24.50 5.73 -36.60
CA ASP A 521 -23.94 4.99 -35.46
C ASP A 521 -23.75 3.51 -35.77
N PHE A 522 -23.16 3.19 -36.92
CA PHE A 522 -23.12 1.81 -37.40
C PHE A 522 -21.86 1.57 -38.20
N LEU A 523 -20.97 0.72 -37.69
CA LEU A 523 -19.74 0.37 -38.39
C LEU A 523 -20.00 -0.56 -39.60
N PRO A 524 -19.17 -0.53 -40.66
CA PRO A 524 -19.24 -1.51 -41.74
C PRO A 524 -18.73 -2.88 -41.28
N ASN A 525 -19.13 -3.98 -41.95
CA ASN A 525 -18.72 -5.34 -41.57
C ASN A 525 -17.22 -5.63 -41.79
N ALA A 526 -16.50 -4.78 -42.54
CA ALA A 526 -15.06 -4.91 -42.73
C ALA A 526 -14.21 -4.15 -41.70
N ASP A 527 -14.83 -3.40 -40.77
CA ASP A 527 -14.07 -2.81 -39.67
C ASP A 527 -13.66 -3.88 -38.65
N GLU A 528 -12.45 -3.77 -38.10
CA GLU A 528 -11.92 -4.74 -37.14
C GLU A 528 -12.48 -4.53 -35.72
N ILE A 529 -13.12 -3.39 -35.44
CA ILE A 529 -13.72 -3.08 -34.13
C ILE A 529 -15.24 -3.33 -34.07
N ASN A 530 -15.90 -3.64 -35.19
CA ASN A 530 -17.36 -3.88 -35.24
C ASN A 530 -17.73 -5.14 -34.43
N LEU A 531 -18.53 -4.95 -33.37
CA LEU A 531 -18.95 -6.01 -32.45
C LEU A 531 -20.20 -6.76 -32.94
N GLY A 532 -20.93 -6.19 -33.90
CA GLY A 532 -22.19 -6.69 -34.44
C GLY A 532 -22.10 -7.42 -35.77
N VAL A 533 -23.21 -7.38 -36.53
CA VAL A 533 -23.27 -7.75 -37.94
C VAL A 533 -24.19 -6.77 -38.66
N THR A 534 -23.61 -5.84 -39.42
CA THR A 534 -24.35 -4.71 -40.01
C THR A 534 -25.16 -5.13 -41.23
N SER A 535 -26.45 -4.77 -41.27
CA SER A 535 -27.36 -5.08 -42.38
C SER A 535 -28.05 -3.83 -42.93
N LEU A 536 -27.69 -3.46 -44.15
CA LEU A 536 -28.27 -2.33 -44.87
C LEU A 536 -29.47 -2.75 -45.74
N SER A 537 -30.56 -1.98 -45.70
CA SER A 537 -31.77 -2.23 -46.50
C SER A 537 -32.49 -0.95 -46.92
N ARG A 538 -33.24 -0.99 -48.03
CA ARG A 538 -34.09 0.13 -48.49
C ARG A 538 -35.50 0.00 -47.95
N LEU A 539 -35.94 0.99 -47.16
CA LEU A 539 -37.33 1.10 -46.70
C LEU A 539 -38.24 1.77 -47.74
N GLY A 540 -37.76 2.82 -48.42
CA GLY A 540 -38.62 3.67 -49.24
C GLY A 540 -37.88 4.70 -50.10
N GLY A 541 -38.24 5.97 -49.99
CA GLY A 541 -37.73 7.07 -50.79
C GLY A 541 -38.26 7.09 -52.24
N ASN A 542 -38.16 8.24 -52.90
CA ASN A 542 -38.76 8.45 -54.22
C ASN A 542 -37.92 7.93 -55.41
N ALA A 543 -36.65 7.56 -55.18
CA ALA A 543 -35.70 7.21 -56.24
C ALA A 543 -36.15 6.00 -57.09
N ALA A 544 -36.24 6.21 -58.40
CA ALA A 544 -36.58 5.23 -59.43
C ALA A 544 -35.35 4.59 -60.11
N GLY A 545 -34.16 5.18 -59.92
CA GLY A 545 -32.87 4.61 -60.31
C GLY A 545 -32.50 3.30 -59.60
N THR A 546 -31.37 2.71 -60.00
CA THR A 546 -30.85 1.49 -59.37
C THR A 546 -30.10 1.85 -58.09
N VAL A 547 -30.40 1.16 -56.99
CA VAL A 547 -29.73 1.32 -55.69
C VAL A 547 -29.11 -0.01 -55.29
N THR A 548 -27.84 -0.01 -54.89
CA THR A 548 -27.13 -1.17 -54.33
C THR A 548 -26.44 -0.75 -53.03
N PHE A 549 -26.69 -1.48 -51.94
CA PHE A 549 -26.03 -1.28 -50.65
C PHE A 549 -24.88 -2.28 -50.52
N ASP A 550 -23.76 -1.84 -49.96
CA ASP A 550 -22.65 -2.70 -49.57
C ASP A 550 -22.35 -2.54 -48.08
N ALA A 551 -22.89 -3.45 -47.27
CA ALA A 551 -22.67 -3.47 -45.83
C ALA A 551 -21.25 -3.91 -45.43
N GLU A 552 -20.44 -4.41 -46.37
CA GLU A 552 -19.01 -4.67 -46.15
C GLU A 552 -18.24 -3.35 -46.03
N THR A 553 -18.67 -2.28 -46.71
CA THR A 553 -17.92 -1.02 -46.84
C THR A 553 -18.68 0.24 -46.41
N GLY A 554 -19.98 0.14 -46.12
CA GLY A 554 -20.84 1.28 -45.78
C GLY A 554 -21.36 2.08 -46.99
N PHE A 555 -20.97 1.72 -48.21
CA PHE A 555 -21.33 2.48 -49.41
C PHE A 555 -22.68 2.09 -50.01
N VAL A 556 -23.44 3.11 -50.40
CA VAL A 556 -24.59 3.01 -51.31
C VAL A 556 -24.19 3.50 -52.69
N ASN A 557 -24.29 2.61 -53.67
CA ASN A 557 -24.10 2.91 -55.08
C ASN A 557 -25.46 3.18 -55.72
N TYR A 558 -25.64 4.38 -56.31
CA TYR A 558 -26.89 4.80 -56.94
C TYR A 558 -26.67 5.28 -58.38
N LEU A 559 -27.48 4.74 -59.30
CA LEU A 559 -27.52 5.12 -60.70
C LEU A 559 -28.89 5.71 -61.07
N PRO A 560 -29.03 7.05 -61.18
CA PRO A 560 -30.29 7.72 -61.51
C PRO A 560 -30.77 7.45 -62.94
N THR A 561 -32.08 7.41 -63.13
CA THR A 561 -32.70 7.41 -64.46
C THR A 561 -32.74 8.81 -65.06
N LEU A 562 -32.86 8.89 -66.38
CA LEU A 562 -33.08 10.15 -67.09
C LEU A 562 -34.35 10.89 -66.61
N THR A 563 -35.36 10.18 -66.11
CA THR A 563 -36.59 10.78 -65.57
C THR A 563 -36.42 11.48 -64.22
N GLU A 564 -35.27 11.33 -63.56
CA GLU A 564 -34.92 12.02 -62.32
C GLU A 564 -34.05 13.28 -62.58
N SER A 565 -33.65 13.52 -63.83
CA SER A 565 -32.88 14.72 -64.26
C SER A 565 -33.49 16.03 -63.78
N SER A 566 -32.65 16.92 -63.24
CA SER A 566 -33.04 18.22 -62.67
C SER A 566 -34.00 18.11 -61.46
N SER A 567 -33.81 17.12 -60.60
CA SER A 567 -34.60 16.93 -59.38
C SER A 567 -33.77 16.38 -58.21
N THR A 568 -34.24 16.60 -56.98
CA THR A 568 -33.70 15.93 -55.79
C THR A 568 -34.48 14.63 -55.57
N VAL A 569 -33.77 13.51 -55.52
CA VAL A 569 -34.33 12.20 -55.19
C VAL A 569 -34.00 11.82 -53.75
N THR A 570 -34.77 10.88 -53.20
CA THR A 570 -34.55 10.32 -51.86
C THR A 570 -34.48 8.80 -51.86
N ILE A 571 -33.64 8.26 -50.98
CA ILE A 571 -33.58 6.84 -50.63
C ILE A 571 -33.74 6.77 -49.10
N GLU A 572 -34.92 6.35 -48.63
CA GLU A 572 -35.14 6.05 -47.21
C GLU A 572 -34.58 4.63 -46.95
N TYR A 573 -33.62 4.50 -46.03
CA TYR A 573 -32.96 3.24 -45.71
C TYR A 573 -33.14 2.86 -44.23
N GLN A 574 -32.68 1.66 -43.90
CA GLN A 574 -32.53 1.15 -42.54
C GLN A 574 -31.23 0.39 -42.45
N VAL A 575 -30.48 0.69 -41.41
CA VAL A 575 -29.31 -0.05 -40.93
C VAL A 575 -29.70 -0.80 -39.67
N CYS A 576 -29.11 -1.97 -39.43
CA CYS A 576 -29.36 -2.79 -38.26
C CYS A 576 -28.13 -3.60 -37.85
N ASN A 577 -27.94 -3.79 -36.55
CA ASN A 577 -27.21 -4.95 -36.04
C ASN A 577 -28.11 -6.19 -36.16
N VAL A 578 -27.59 -7.29 -36.71
CA VAL A 578 -28.33 -8.55 -36.85
C VAL A 578 -27.75 -9.70 -36.02
N LEU A 579 -26.84 -9.39 -35.10
CA LEU A 579 -26.30 -10.35 -34.14
C LEU A 579 -27.25 -10.59 -32.95
N LEU A 580 -28.03 -9.57 -32.56
CA LEU A 580 -28.96 -9.57 -31.42
C LEU A 580 -30.39 -10.02 -31.81
N ASP A 581 -31.18 -10.48 -30.83
CA ASP A 581 -32.61 -10.83 -30.97
C ASP A 581 -33.41 -10.19 -29.82
N PRO A 582 -34.15 -9.08 -30.05
CA PRO A 582 -34.39 -8.44 -31.36
C PRO A 582 -33.18 -7.69 -31.91
N ASN A 583 -33.16 -7.50 -33.23
CA ASN A 583 -32.25 -6.60 -33.93
C ASN A 583 -32.38 -5.15 -33.43
N VAL A 584 -31.25 -4.47 -33.20
CA VAL A 584 -31.17 -3.01 -33.05
C VAL A 584 -31.09 -2.39 -34.46
N CYS A 585 -31.79 -1.29 -34.71
CA CYS A 585 -31.91 -0.70 -36.05
C CYS A 585 -32.26 0.80 -36.03
N ALA A 586 -31.51 1.61 -36.79
CA ALA A 586 -31.84 2.99 -37.11
C ALA A 586 -32.32 3.16 -38.58
N SER A 587 -32.69 4.39 -38.98
CA SER A 587 -33.18 4.68 -40.33
C SER A 587 -33.13 6.18 -40.67
N ALA A 588 -32.47 6.53 -41.78
CA ALA A 588 -32.39 7.90 -42.30
C ALA A 588 -32.63 7.98 -43.82
N THR A 589 -32.39 9.16 -44.41
CA THR A 589 -32.71 9.48 -45.80
C THR A 589 -31.50 10.02 -46.56
N ILE A 590 -31.05 9.30 -47.58
CA ILE A 590 -30.08 9.82 -48.56
C ILE A 590 -30.79 10.83 -49.47
N PHE A 591 -30.33 12.08 -49.49
CA PHE A 591 -30.77 13.12 -50.42
C PHE A 591 -29.76 13.29 -51.57
N ILE A 592 -30.19 13.01 -52.80
CA ILE A 592 -29.31 13.09 -53.98
C ILE A 592 -29.82 14.14 -54.96
N GLU A 593 -29.03 15.20 -55.20
CA GLU A 593 -29.31 16.16 -56.27
C GLU A 593 -28.92 15.58 -57.64
N VAL A 594 -29.91 15.22 -58.44
CA VAL A 594 -29.71 14.70 -59.80
C VAL A 594 -29.67 15.86 -60.79
N GLY A 595 -28.47 16.18 -61.26
CA GLY A 595 -28.20 17.25 -62.20
C GLY A 595 -28.85 17.04 -63.57
N ALA A 596 -28.98 18.14 -64.32
CA ALA A 596 -29.28 18.05 -65.75
C ALA A 596 -28.09 17.48 -66.51
N ASN A 597 -28.33 16.62 -67.52
CA ASN A 597 -27.28 16.29 -68.48
C ASN A 597 -26.88 17.56 -69.23
N THR A 598 -25.61 17.91 -69.15
CA THR A 598 -25.02 19.06 -69.83
C THR A 598 -24.35 18.59 -71.11
N LEU A 599 -24.89 18.97 -72.25
CA LEU A 599 -24.30 18.73 -73.57
C LEU A 599 -23.73 20.06 -74.05
N ASP A 600 -22.44 20.10 -74.38
CA ASP A 600 -21.73 21.32 -74.81
C ASP A 600 -21.14 21.07 -76.20
N ALA A 601 -21.66 21.78 -77.22
CA ALA A 601 -21.18 21.71 -78.59
C ALA A 601 -20.32 22.95 -78.89
N VAL A 602 -19.07 22.75 -79.29
CA VAL A 602 -18.04 23.80 -79.31
C VAL A 602 -17.59 24.08 -80.76
N ASP A 603 -17.69 25.34 -81.20
CA ASP A 603 -17.36 25.79 -82.57
C ASP A 603 -15.97 25.29 -83.08
N ASP A 604 -15.95 24.33 -84.02
CA ASP A 604 -14.70 23.90 -84.68
C ASP A 604 -14.05 24.99 -85.55
N VAL A 605 -12.71 24.91 -85.68
CA VAL A 605 -11.96 25.65 -86.70
C VAL A 605 -11.02 24.71 -87.47
N TYR A 606 -11.15 24.68 -88.80
CA TYR A 606 -10.26 23.95 -89.71
C TYR A 606 -9.74 24.82 -90.85
N SER A 607 -8.70 24.36 -91.54
CA SER A 607 -8.12 25.05 -92.70
C SER A 607 -8.01 24.14 -93.92
N ALA A 608 -8.09 24.74 -95.11
CA ALA A 608 -7.90 24.05 -96.39
C ALA A 608 -7.27 24.97 -97.44
N THR A 609 -6.81 24.40 -98.55
CA THR A 609 -6.20 25.15 -99.66
C THR A 609 -7.05 25.08 -100.93
N VAL A 610 -6.99 26.12 -101.78
CA VAL A 610 -7.76 26.14 -103.04
C VAL A 610 -7.35 24.98 -103.97
N GLY A 611 -8.28 24.04 -104.18
CA GLY A 611 -8.06 22.81 -104.95
C GLY A 611 -7.95 21.53 -104.10
N GLN A 612 -8.11 21.63 -102.78
CA GLN A 612 -8.27 20.50 -101.87
C GLN A 612 -9.76 20.06 -101.86
N ASP A 613 -10.06 19.00 -102.62
CA ASP A 613 -11.39 18.40 -102.71
C ASP A 613 -11.47 17.15 -101.79
N GLY A 614 -12.47 17.07 -100.90
CA GLY A 614 -12.71 15.91 -100.01
C GLY A 614 -12.47 16.19 -98.52
N VAL A 615 -12.30 15.13 -97.73
CA VAL A 615 -12.12 15.18 -96.26
C VAL A 615 -10.87 16.00 -95.89
N ILE A 616 -11.02 16.92 -94.93
CA ILE A 616 -9.92 17.62 -94.27
C ILE A 616 -9.26 16.63 -93.30
N ALA A 617 -7.95 16.46 -93.42
CA ALA A 617 -7.18 15.56 -92.56
C ALA A 617 -7.40 15.91 -91.07
N ASP A 618 -7.55 14.88 -90.25
CA ASP A 618 -7.65 14.94 -88.79
C ASP A 618 -8.81 15.82 -88.24
N SER A 619 -9.79 16.16 -89.08
CA SER A 619 -11.02 16.85 -88.67
C SER A 619 -12.06 15.89 -88.08
N ASN A 620 -12.65 16.26 -86.93
CA ASN A 620 -13.78 15.57 -86.33
C ASN A 620 -14.55 16.52 -85.39
N VAL A 621 -15.81 16.80 -85.72
CA VAL A 621 -16.66 17.76 -84.98
C VAL A 621 -17.00 17.36 -83.54
N LEU A 622 -16.68 16.12 -83.12
CA LEU A 622 -16.87 15.68 -81.73
C LEU A 622 -15.58 15.73 -80.89
N SER A 623 -14.47 16.24 -81.43
CA SER A 623 -13.16 16.16 -80.76
C SER A 623 -13.00 17.10 -79.56
N ASN A 624 -13.90 18.07 -79.45
CA ASN A 624 -13.93 19.15 -78.47
C ASN A 624 -15.32 19.31 -77.80
N ASP A 625 -16.30 18.50 -78.19
CA ASP A 625 -17.65 18.47 -77.60
C ASP A 625 -17.67 17.55 -76.36
N THR A 626 -18.51 17.87 -75.36
CA THR A 626 -18.61 17.07 -74.13
C THR A 626 -20.05 16.76 -73.69
N LEU A 627 -20.20 15.68 -72.93
CA LEU A 627 -21.41 15.33 -72.18
C LEU A 627 -21.04 15.17 -70.71
N ASN A 628 -21.63 15.99 -69.84
CA ASN A 628 -21.30 16.10 -68.42
C ASN A 628 -19.80 16.39 -68.14
N GLY A 629 -19.11 17.01 -69.10
CA GLY A 629 -17.68 17.31 -69.06
C GLY A 629 -16.78 16.19 -69.63
N GLU A 630 -17.31 15.00 -69.88
CA GLU A 630 -16.55 13.89 -70.47
C GLU A 630 -16.54 13.94 -72.02
N PRO A 631 -15.46 13.48 -72.69
CA PRO A 631 -15.32 13.54 -74.15
C PRO A 631 -16.36 12.68 -74.89
N LEU A 632 -16.96 13.23 -75.95
CA LEU A 632 -18.04 12.58 -76.69
C LEU A 632 -17.59 11.58 -77.77
N THR A 633 -18.46 10.61 -78.05
CA THR A 633 -18.34 9.72 -79.22
C THR A 633 -19.66 9.61 -80.01
N LEU A 634 -19.58 9.07 -81.23
CA LEU A 634 -20.75 8.76 -82.08
C LEU A 634 -21.67 7.66 -81.50
N ALA A 635 -21.34 7.05 -80.36
CA ALA A 635 -22.27 6.17 -79.63
C ALA A 635 -23.24 6.97 -78.73
N ASP A 636 -22.85 8.17 -78.33
CA ASP A 636 -23.48 8.95 -77.26
C ASP A 636 -24.35 10.09 -77.81
N VAL A 637 -24.05 10.57 -79.03
CA VAL A 637 -24.79 11.64 -79.71
C VAL A 637 -25.29 11.31 -81.12
N ILE A 638 -26.49 11.80 -81.43
CA ILE A 638 -27.07 11.84 -82.77
C ILE A 638 -26.55 13.10 -83.48
N LEU A 639 -25.44 12.97 -84.21
CA LEU A 639 -24.89 14.05 -85.03
C LEU A 639 -25.78 14.35 -86.25
N THR A 640 -26.14 15.62 -86.44
CA THR A 640 -26.91 16.08 -87.62
C THR A 640 -26.32 17.37 -88.19
N SER A 641 -26.37 17.52 -89.53
CA SER A 641 -25.96 18.75 -90.21
C SER A 641 -26.76 18.97 -91.50
N THR A 642 -26.67 20.16 -92.10
CA THR A 642 -27.19 20.43 -93.45
C THR A 642 -26.04 20.83 -94.37
N PRO A 643 -25.64 19.98 -95.35
CA PRO A 643 -24.58 20.29 -96.28
C PRO A 643 -24.80 21.60 -97.04
N THR A 644 -23.73 22.38 -97.18
CA THR A 644 -23.72 23.66 -97.90
C THR A 644 -23.30 23.45 -99.36
N GLY A 645 -23.09 24.53 -100.13
CA GLY A 645 -22.48 24.40 -101.47
C GLY A 645 -21.02 23.96 -101.37
N GLU A 646 -20.36 24.32 -100.28
CA GLU A 646 -18.91 24.37 -100.15
C GLU A 646 -18.35 23.38 -99.10
N LEU A 647 -19.13 23.03 -98.08
CA LEU A 647 -18.75 22.13 -96.98
C LEU A 647 -19.83 21.06 -96.73
N THR A 648 -19.37 19.86 -96.31
CA THR A 648 -20.19 18.73 -95.90
C THR A 648 -19.59 18.11 -94.63
N ILE A 649 -20.38 17.90 -93.58
CA ILE A 649 -19.98 17.05 -92.44
C ILE A 649 -20.47 15.63 -92.72
N ASN A 650 -19.62 14.64 -92.46
CA ASN A 650 -19.84 13.24 -92.78
C ASN A 650 -20.50 12.47 -91.62
N GLU A 651 -21.05 11.28 -91.88
CA GLU A 651 -21.69 10.41 -90.87
C GLU A 651 -20.69 9.90 -89.80
N ASP A 652 -19.39 10.06 -90.02
CA ASP A 652 -18.30 9.71 -89.10
C ASP A 652 -17.70 10.93 -88.36
N GLY A 653 -18.37 12.08 -88.39
CA GLY A 653 -17.92 13.33 -87.75
C GLY A 653 -16.88 14.13 -88.55
N THR A 654 -16.27 13.55 -89.60
CA THR A 654 -15.23 14.23 -90.37
C THR A 654 -15.78 15.36 -91.26
N VAL A 655 -14.98 16.40 -91.50
CA VAL A 655 -15.39 17.55 -92.33
C VAL A 655 -14.81 17.45 -93.74
N SER A 656 -15.63 17.65 -94.77
CA SER A 656 -15.25 17.61 -96.18
C SER A 656 -15.45 18.95 -96.89
N VAL A 657 -14.48 19.35 -97.71
CA VAL A 657 -14.58 20.47 -98.67
C VAL A 657 -15.11 19.95 -100.00
N ASN A 658 -16.16 20.58 -100.53
CA ASN A 658 -16.79 20.20 -101.79
C ASN A 658 -15.94 20.64 -103.00
N PRO A 659 -16.01 19.96 -104.16
CA PRO A 659 -15.12 20.26 -105.29
C PRO A 659 -15.24 21.68 -105.86
N GLY A 660 -14.08 22.36 -105.99
CA GLY A 660 -13.98 23.66 -106.65
C GLY A 660 -14.32 24.88 -105.79
N VAL A 661 -14.26 24.75 -104.46
CA VAL A 661 -14.33 25.89 -103.53
C VAL A 661 -13.15 26.85 -103.74
N MET A 662 -13.43 28.15 -103.66
CA MET A 662 -12.47 29.24 -103.85
C MET A 662 -11.91 29.71 -102.50
N ALA A 663 -10.92 30.60 -102.51
CA ALA A 663 -10.41 31.16 -101.26
C ALA A 663 -11.45 32.06 -100.56
N GLY A 664 -11.63 31.85 -99.27
CA GLY A 664 -12.64 32.48 -98.43
C GLY A 664 -12.87 31.69 -97.14
N THR A 665 -13.59 32.29 -96.19
CA THR A 665 -14.06 31.58 -94.98
C THR A 665 -15.47 31.06 -95.22
N TYR A 666 -15.69 29.79 -94.90
CA TYR A 666 -16.96 29.07 -95.08
C TYR A 666 -17.38 28.45 -93.74
N THR A 667 -18.68 28.39 -93.49
CA THR A 667 -19.23 27.89 -92.22
C THR A 667 -20.33 26.86 -92.45
N ILE A 668 -20.38 25.81 -91.65
CA ILE A 668 -21.48 24.83 -91.61
C ILE A 668 -21.83 24.51 -90.17
N ASN A 669 -23.10 24.66 -89.81
CA ASN A 669 -23.60 24.32 -88.49
C ASN A 669 -23.96 22.83 -88.40
N TYR A 670 -23.69 22.26 -87.23
CA TYR A 670 -24.16 20.93 -86.84
C TYR A 670 -24.90 21.01 -85.50
N THR A 671 -25.76 20.04 -85.27
CA THR A 671 -26.49 19.85 -84.01
C THR A 671 -26.24 18.43 -83.55
N ILE A 672 -25.70 18.28 -82.34
CA ILE A 672 -25.65 17.03 -81.60
C ILE A 672 -26.83 16.96 -80.64
N CYS A 673 -27.38 15.77 -80.45
CA CYS A 673 -28.40 15.47 -79.44
C CYS A 673 -28.01 14.21 -78.69
N ASP A 674 -28.16 14.19 -77.36
CA ASP A 674 -27.95 13.01 -76.51
C ASP A 674 -28.80 11.82 -77.02
N VAL A 675 -28.19 10.66 -77.26
CA VAL A 675 -28.86 9.45 -77.79
C VAL A 675 -29.91 8.90 -76.82
N LEU A 676 -29.71 9.11 -75.52
CA LEU A 676 -30.60 8.68 -74.46
C LEU A 676 -31.64 9.78 -74.14
N ASN A 677 -31.28 11.05 -74.32
CA ASN A 677 -32.15 12.22 -74.17
C ASN A 677 -32.24 13.08 -75.44
N VAL A 678 -33.00 12.64 -76.44
CA VAL A 678 -33.07 13.29 -77.77
C VAL A 678 -33.67 14.71 -77.81
N ASP A 679 -34.18 15.23 -76.70
CA ASP A 679 -34.59 16.64 -76.55
C ASP A 679 -33.47 17.53 -75.97
N ASN A 680 -32.38 16.93 -75.44
CA ASN A 680 -31.15 17.60 -75.03
C ASN A 680 -30.19 17.69 -76.22
N CYS A 681 -30.20 18.83 -76.91
CA CYS A 681 -29.39 19.09 -78.09
C CYS A 681 -28.67 20.43 -77.98
N ASP A 682 -27.46 20.50 -78.50
CA ASP A 682 -26.72 21.76 -78.68
C ASP A 682 -26.15 21.89 -80.11
N THR A 683 -25.71 23.09 -80.51
CA THR A 683 -25.47 23.45 -81.92
C THR A 683 -24.27 24.38 -82.10
N ALA A 684 -23.19 23.83 -82.63
CA ALA A 684 -21.96 24.53 -82.97
C ALA A 684 -21.80 24.80 -84.48
N THR A 685 -20.74 25.53 -84.82
CA THR A 685 -20.44 26.06 -86.14
C THR A 685 -19.02 25.68 -86.56
N VAL A 686 -18.89 24.74 -87.49
CA VAL A 686 -17.61 24.47 -88.14
C VAL A 686 -17.22 25.65 -89.01
N THR A 687 -16.06 26.26 -88.73
CA THR A 687 -15.48 27.31 -89.56
C THR A 687 -14.29 26.76 -90.34
N VAL A 688 -14.38 26.73 -91.68
CA VAL A 688 -13.30 26.31 -92.58
C VAL A 688 -12.74 27.50 -93.34
N GLN A 689 -11.47 27.82 -93.12
CA GLN A 689 -10.76 28.86 -93.87
C GLN A 689 -10.03 28.26 -95.08
N VAL A 690 -10.48 28.59 -96.28
CA VAL A 690 -9.87 28.16 -97.54
C VAL A 690 -8.92 29.24 -98.04
N MET A 691 -7.61 28.95 -98.10
CA MET A 691 -6.58 29.95 -98.40
C MET A 691 -6.07 29.90 -99.86
N GLN A 692 -5.78 31.08 -100.43
CA GLN A 692 -5.07 31.21 -101.71
C GLN A 692 -3.56 31.25 -101.45
N GLY A 693 -2.85 30.21 -101.91
CA GLY A 693 -1.40 30.09 -101.75
C GLY A 693 -0.65 31.33 -102.22
N SER A 694 0.02 31.97 -101.29
CA SER A 694 0.90 33.13 -101.47
C SER A 694 2.34 32.68 -101.20
N ALA A 695 3.35 33.44 -101.66
CA ALA A 695 4.73 33.17 -101.25
C ALA A 695 4.90 33.51 -99.77
N ASN A 696 5.56 32.64 -99.02
CA ASN A 696 5.57 32.69 -97.56
C ASN A 696 6.31 33.93 -97.03
N MET A 697 5.64 34.71 -96.18
CA MET A 697 6.26 35.83 -95.46
C MET A 697 6.98 35.30 -94.23
N ILE A 698 8.31 35.24 -94.27
CA ILE A 698 9.12 34.97 -93.08
C ILE A 698 9.42 36.30 -92.37
N ASP A 699 9.25 36.29 -91.04
CA ASP A 699 9.59 37.38 -90.11
C ASP A 699 10.33 36.74 -88.94
N ALA A 700 11.65 36.99 -88.82
CA ALA A 700 12.48 36.42 -87.76
C ALA A 700 12.67 37.44 -86.62
N VAL A 701 12.49 37.01 -85.37
CA VAL A 701 12.30 37.93 -84.23
C VAL A 701 13.31 37.66 -83.12
N ASP A 702 14.07 38.69 -82.70
CA ASP A 702 15.08 38.56 -81.63
C ASP A 702 14.51 37.93 -80.34
N ASP A 703 14.96 36.72 -79.97
CA ASP A 703 14.61 36.10 -78.67
C ASP A 703 15.31 36.76 -77.48
N THR A 704 14.69 36.59 -76.31
CA THR A 704 15.35 36.76 -75.01
C THR A 704 15.08 35.58 -74.07
N TYR A 705 16.12 34.93 -73.58
CA TYR A 705 16.04 33.90 -72.53
C TYR A 705 16.91 34.27 -71.32
N THR A 706 16.68 33.58 -70.21
CA THR A 706 17.51 33.65 -68.99
C THR A 706 18.03 32.25 -68.65
N ALA A 707 19.23 32.18 -68.11
CA ALA A 707 19.82 30.95 -67.57
C ALA A 707 20.59 31.28 -66.28
N THR A 708 20.86 30.29 -65.43
CA THR A 708 21.80 30.47 -64.30
C THR A 708 23.21 30.06 -64.72
N SER A 709 24.24 30.54 -64.02
CA SER A 709 25.64 30.17 -64.27
C SER A 709 25.99 28.70 -64.02
N GLU A 710 25.08 27.93 -63.42
CA GLU A 710 25.21 26.49 -63.13
C GLU A 710 24.49 25.63 -64.20
N GLN A 711 23.70 26.24 -65.07
CA GLN A 711 22.89 25.54 -66.07
C GLN A 711 23.73 25.13 -67.29
N GLU A 712 24.19 23.87 -67.31
CA GLU A 712 24.88 23.29 -68.47
C GLU A 712 23.90 22.74 -69.52
N GLY A 713 24.15 23.04 -70.80
CA GLY A 713 23.37 22.48 -71.91
C GLY A 713 22.11 23.27 -72.21
N VAL A 714 21.03 22.58 -72.59
CA VAL A 714 19.81 23.19 -73.15
C VAL A 714 19.05 24.01 -72.10
N ILE A 715 18.74 25.26 -72.42
CA ILE A 715 17.82 26.10 -71.64
C ILE A 715 16.41 25.54 -71.81
N SER A 716 15.82 25.03 -70.71
CA SER A 716 14.49 24.43 -70.74
C SER A 716 13.43 25.39 -71.28
N GLY A 717 12.61 24.93 -72.21
CA GLY A 717 11.58 25.74 -72.88
C GLY A 717 12.10 26.74 -73.92
N SER A 718 13.42 26.88 -74.14
CA SER A 718 13.93 27.73 -75.22
C SER A 718 13.71 27.13 -76.60
N ASN A 719 13.27 27.94 -77.57
CA ASN A 719 13.22 27.58 -78.98
C ASN A 719 13.17 28.86 -79.83
N VAL A 720 14.21 29.10 -80.63
CA VAL A 720 14.33 30.32 -81.46
C VAL A 720 13.23 30.47 -82.52
N LEU A 721 12.46 29.41 -82.77
CA LEU A 721 11.32 29.44 -83.70
C LEU A 721 9.99 29.82 -83.03
N SER A 722 9.96 30.05 -81.71
CA SER A 722 8.73 30.21 -80.93
C SER A 722 8.02 31.56 -81.11
N ASN A 723 8.77 32.58 -81.55
CA ASN A 723 8.32 33.93 -81.85
C ASN A 723 8.46 34.30 -83.34
N ASP A 724 9.38 33.66 -84.07
CA ASP A 724 9.47 33.68 -85.53
C ASP A 724 8.14 33.28 -86.19
N THR A 725 7.82 33.86 -87.36
CA THR A 725 6.62 33.45 -88.13
C THR A 725 6.86 33.16 -89.60
N VAL A 726 6.03 32.26 -90.14
CA VAL A 726 5.86 31.94 -91.56
C VAL A 726 4.39 32.23 -91.92
N ASN A 727 4.13 33.35 -92.58
CA ASN A 727 2.80 33.93 -92.81
C ASN A 727 2.00 34.23 -91.53
N GLU A 728 2.61 34.90 -90.54
CA GLU A 728 1.98 35.26 -89.26
C GLU A 728 1.65 34.06 -88.34
N SER A 729 1.87 32.81 -88.79
CA SER A 729 1.86 31.59 -87.97
C SER A 729 3.26 31.27 -87.45
N VAL A 730 3.39 30.76 -86.22
CA VAL A 730 4.68 30.38 -85.59
C VAL A 730 5.48 29.40 -86.48
N ALA A 731 6.78 29.65 -86.65
CA ALA A 731 7.64 28.84 -87.49
C ALA A 731 7.92 27.45 -86.91
N THR A 732 8.07 26.43 -87.77
CA THR A 732 8.50 25.08 -87.35
C THR A 732 9.60 24.53 -88.25
N LEU A 733 10.36 23.55 -87.77
CA LEU A 733 11.38 22.85 -88.57
C LEU A 733 10.82 21.99 -89.71
N MET A 734 9.48 21.88 -89.84
CA MET A 734 8.82 21.33 -91.02
C MET A 734 8.59 22.38 -92.11
N ASP A 735 8.68 23.67 -91.78
CA ASP A 735 8.40 24.83 -92.64
C ASP A 735 9.68 25.63 -92.96
N VAL A 736 10.66 25.67 -92.05
CA VAL A 736 11.92 26.40 -92.21
C VAL A 736 13.18 25.57 -92.00
N ILE A 737 14.23 25.96 -92.70
CA ILE A 737 15.62 25.53 -92.49
C ILE A 737 16.28 26.52 -91.54
N LEU A 738 16.47 26.11 -90.29
CA LEU A 738 17.21 26.88 -89.28
C LEU A 738 18.73 26.70 -89.44
N THR A 739 19.49 27.79 -89.32
CA THR A 739 20.96 27.78 -89.28
C THR A 739 21.50 28.79 -88.27
N SER A 740 22.64 28.48 -87.63
CA SER A 740 23.34 29.35 -86.70
C SER A 740 24.86 29.19 -86.84
N THR A 741 25.65 29.96 -86.07
CA THR A 741 27.09 29.70 -85.89
C THR A 741 27.42 29.74 -84.39
N PRO A 742 27.69 28.59 -83.74
CA PRO A 742 27.98 28.52 -82.31
C PRO A 742 29.10 29.47 -81.86
N THR A 743 28.95 29.98 -80.64
CA THR A 743 29.89 30.90 -79.99
C THR A 743 30.65 30.19 -78.86
N GLU A 744 31.54 30.88 -78.15
CA GLU A 744 32.22 30.33 -76.98
C GLU A 744 31.31 30.21 -75.72
N ALA A 745 30.08 30.75 -75.77
CA ALA A 745 29.15 30.79 -74.63
C ALA A 745 27.74 30.21 -74.94
N LEU A 746 27.26 30.32 -76.18
CA LEU A 746 25.93 29.88 -76.62
C LEU A 746 25.97 29.09 -77.93
N MET A 747 25.06 28.12 -78.05
CA MET A 747 24.83 27.31 -79.25
C MET A 747 23.33 27.12 -79.50
N VAL A 748 22.84 27.41 -80.71
CA VAL A 748 21.48 26.99 -81.13
C VAL A 748 21.57 25.60 -81.75
N ASN A 749 20.72 24.69 -81.31
CA ASN A 749 20.70 23.27 -81.67
C ASN A 749 19.89 23.01 -82.96
N GLU A 750 20.00 21.80 -83.53
CA GLU A 750 19.26 21.42 -84.76
C GLU A 750 17.74 21.30 -84.53
N ASP A 751 17.28 21.25 -83.28
CA ASP A 751 15.85 21.22 -82.88
C ASP A 751 15.26 22.60 -82.53
N GLY A 752 16.04 23.68 -82.73
CA GLY A 752 15.64 25.06 -82.41
C GLY A 752 15.94 25.52 -80.99
N SER A 753 16.23 24.59 -80.07
CA SER A 753 16.54 24.93 -78.67
C SER A 753 17.91 25.60 -78.51
N VAL A 754 18.10 26.33 -77.41
CA VAL A 754 19.31 27.11 -77.14
C VAL A 754 20.08 26.50 -75.97
N SER A 755 21.36 26.20 -76.19
CA SER A 755 22.27 25.67 -75.18
C SER A 755 23.24 26.73 -74.66
N VAL A 756 23.47 26.73 -73.35
CA VAL A 756 24.61 27.42 -72.70
C VAL A 756 25.81 26.48 -72.67
N VAL A 757 27.00 27.02 -72.97
CA VAL A 757 28.26 26.28 -72.92
C VAL A 757 28.74 26.18 -71.46
N PRO A 758 29.12 24.98 -70.97
CA PRO A 758 29.68 24.77 -69.63
C PRO A 758 30.74 25.79 -69.21
N GLY A 759 30.59 26.37 -68.00
CA GLY A 759 31.50 27.37 -67.45
C GLY A 759 31.30 28.80 -67.97
N THR A 760 30.16 29.11 -68.59
CA THR A 760 29.80 30.49 -68.97
C THR A 760 29.51 31.33 -67.72
N MET A 761 30.31 32.37 -67.50
CA MET A 761 30.18 33.26 -66.33
C MET A 761 28.93 34.16 -66.43
N PRO A 762 28.36 34.64 -65.31
CA PRO A 762 27.24 35.58 -65.32
C PRO A 762 27.48 36.81 -66.21
N GLY A 763 26.48 37.16 -67.01
CA GLY A 763 26.50 38.23 -68.01
C GLY A 763 25.56 37.98 -69.18
N THR A 764 25.36 38.99 -70.02
CA THR A 764 24.51 38.90 -71.21
C THR A 764 25.32 38.44 -72.44
N TYR A 765 24.85 37.38 -73.10
CA TYR A 765 25.45 36.80 -74.30
C TYR A 765 24.44 36.79 -75.46
N SER A 766 24.91 36.72 -76.69
CA SER A 766 24.04 36.75 -77.88
C SER A 766 24.59 35.93 -79.04
N ILE A 767 23.75 35.16 -79.71
CA ILE A 767 24.08 34.40 -80.93
C ILE A 767 23.03 34.69 -82.01
N GLY A 768 23.50 34.99 -83.23
CA GLY A 768 22.64 35.21 -84.39
C GLY A 768 22.30 33.89 -85.11
N TYR A 769 21.06 33.80 -85.57
CA TYR A 769 20.57 32.68 -86.38
C TYR A 769 19.86 33.18 -87.65
N THR A 770 19.41 32.26 -88.49
CA THR A 770 18.81 32.54 -89.80
C THR A 770 17.85 31.41 -90.13
N ILE A 771 16.62 31.77 -90.48
CA ILE A 771 15.59 30.83 -90.97
C ILE A 771 15.28 31.11 -92.44
N CYS A 772 15.20 30.04 -93.24
CA CYS A 772 14.86 30.07 -94.65
C CYS A 772 13.67 29.16 -94.95
N ASP A 773 12.79 29.52 -95.87
CA ASP A 773 11.64 28.70 -96.25
C ASP A 773 12.10 27.35 -96.84
N ILE A 774 11.53 26.22 -96.38
CA ILE A 774 11.94 24.88 -96.80
C ILE A 774 11.56 24.55 -98.26
N MET A 775 10.59 25.28 -98.82
CA MET A 775 10.09 25.14 -100.20
C MET A 775 10.67 26.20 -101.15
N ASP A 776 11.09 27.38 -100.64
CA ASP A 776 11.79 28.44 -101.37
C ASP A 776 13.02 28.96 -100.62
N VAL A 777 14.10 28.17 -100.61
CA VAL A 777 15.31 28.39 -99.78
C VAL A 777 16.12 29.67 -100.07
N ASP A 778 15.73 30.49 -101.05
CA ASP A 778 16.27 31.84 -101.27
C ASP A 778 15.50 32.93 -100.46
N ASN A 779 14.38 32.56 -99.83
CA ASN A 779 13.53 33.41 -98.97
C ASN A 779 13.88 33.15 -97.50
N CYS A 780 14.60 34.08 -96.87
CA CYS A 780 15.12 33.94 -95.50
C CYS A 780 15.07 35.25 -94.72
N ASP A 781 15.06 35.16 -93.39
CA ASP A 781 15.27 36.29 -92.48
C ASP A 781 16.20 35.92 -91.30
N THR A 782 16.65 36.92 -90.53
CA THR A 782 17.74 36.78 -89.54
C THR A 782 17.47 37.52 -88.23
N ALA A 783 17.58 36.83 -87.11
CA ALA A 783 17.41 37.38 -85.76
C ALA A 783 18.54 36.96 -84.81
N ILE A 784 18.52 37.53 -83.60
CA ILE A 784 19.51 37.34 -82.54
C ILE A 784 18.81 36.87 -81.27
N VAL A 785 19.12 35.65 -80.83
CA VAL A 785 18.79 35.23 -79.46
C VAL A 785 19.80 35.84 -78.48
N THR A 786 19.27 36.50 -77.45
CA THR A 786 20.03 37.03 -76.32
C THR A 786 19.74 36.19 -75.08
N VAL A 787 20.78 35.75 -74.37
CA VAL A 787 20.66 35.04 -73.09
C VAL A 787 21.31 35.88 -72.00
N GLU A 788 20.55 36.25 -70.98
CA GLU A 788 21.10 36.78 -69.74
C GLU A 788 21.41 35.61 -68.80
N VAL A 789 22.70 35.32 -68.61
CA VAL A 789 23.16 34.36 -67.61
C VAL A 789 23.25 35.10 -66.29
N THR A 790 22.31 34.84 -65.39
CA THR A 790 22.31 35.39 -64.04
C THR A 790 23.12 34.50 -63.10
N GLN A 791 23.49 35.02 -61.92
CA GLN A 791 23.65 34.12 -60.77
C GLN A 791 22.25 33.55 -60.42
N GLY A 792 22.17 32.36 -59.86
CA GLY A 792 20.92 31.88 -59.27
C GLY A 792 20.48 32.78 -58.11
N GLU A 793 19.22 32.64 -57.67
CA GLU A 793 18.92 32.93 -56.27
C GLU A 793 19.54 31.75 -55.50
N ASP A 794 20.56 32.02 -54.68
CA ASP A 794 21.30 30.96 -53.98
C ASP A 794 20.34 30.23 -53.01
N ASN A 795 20.24 28.90 -53.09
CA ASN A 795 19.40 28.10 -52.19
C ASN A 795 19.80 28.38 -50.73
N VAL A 796 18.85 28.70 -49.86
CA VAL A 796 19.16 29.00 -48.46
C VAL A 796 19.19 27.70 -47.67
N ILE A 797 20.39 27.26 -47.30
CA ILE A 797 20.63 26.24 -46.30
C ILE A 797 20.84 26.95 -44.94
N ASP A 798 20.07 26.55 -43.93
CA ASP A 798 20.04 27.14 -42.58
C ASP A 798 20.33 26.02 -41.57
N ALA A 799 21.51 26.06 -40.96
CA ALA A 799 21.95 25.06 -39.97
C ALA A 799 21.70 25.58 -38.55
N VAL A 800 21.08 24.77 -37.69
CA VAL A 800 20.53 25.23 -36.41
C VAL A 800 21.13 24.48 -35.22
N ASP A 801 21.69 25.21 -34.25
CA ASP A 801 22.38 24.65 -33.07
C ASP A 801 21.55 23.58 -32.30
N ASP A 802 22.08 22.35 -32.20
CA ASP A 802 21.56 21.26 -31.37
C ASP A 802 21.89 21.40 -29.88
N SER A 803 21.09 20.73 -29.03
CA SER A 803 21.45 20.46 -27.63
C SER A 803 21.02 19.07 -27.16
N TYR A 804 21.97 18.27 -26.66
CA TYR A 804 21.75 16.94 -26.09
C TYR A 804 22.38 16.79 -24.69
N ASN A 805 21.87 15.85 -23.90
CA ASN A 805 22.45 15.43 -22.63
C ASN A 805 23.06 14.02 -22.77
N ALA A 806 24.12 13.73 -22.01
CA ALA A 806 24.79 12.42 -22.03
C ALA A 806 25.41 12.05 -20.68
N GLY A 807 25.50 10.75 -20.42
CA GLY A 807 26.19 10.21 -19.25
C GLY A 807 27.69 10.04 -19.42
N ILE A 808 28.41 9.95 -18.29
CA ILE A 808 29.88 9.78 -18.30
C ILE A 808 30.38 8.51 -19.00
N GLY A 809 29.54 7.48 -19.15
CA GLY A 809 29.92 6.24 -19.80
C GLY A 809 30.40 6.40 -21.25
N GLY A 810 29.86 7.39 -21.97
CA GLY A 810 30.03 7.56 -23.40
C GLY A 810 29.25 6.53 -24.22
N GLY A 811 29.41 6.60 -25.55
CA GLY A 811 28.61 5.84 -26.52
C GLY A 811 27.73 6.76 -27.37
N LEU A 812 26.84 6.14 -28.15
CA LEU A 812 25.83 6.82 -28.95
C LEU A 812 24.77 7.47 -28.04
N ILE A 813 24.42 8.73 -28.28
CA ILE A 813 23.29 9.38 -27.59
C ILE A 813 21.99 8.88 -28.22
N PRO A 814 21.09 8.21 -27.48
CA PRO A 814 19.82 7.72 -28.02
C PRO A 814 19.00 8.83 -28.66
N ASN A 815 18.40 8.56 -29.81
CA ASN A 815 17.52 9.47 -30.57
C ASN A 815 18.15 10.82 -30.98
N SER A 816 19.48 10.97 -30.91
CA SER A 816 20.17 12.15 -31.44
C SER A 816 20.25 12.12 -32.97
N ASN A 817 19.96 13.24 -33.62
CA ASN A 817 20.14 13.46 -35.06
C ASN A 817 20.18 14.96 -35.36
N VAL A 818 21.33 15.47 -35.81
CA VAL A 818 21.57 16.90 -36.06
C VAL A 818 20.71 17.51 -37.18
N LEU A 819 20.06 16.68 -38.02
CA LEU A 819 19.33 17.13 -39.20
C LEU A 819 17.83 17.40 -38.94
N LEU A 820 17.33 17.26 -37.70
CA LEU A 820 15.89 17.34 -37.41
C LEU A 820 15.32 18.77 -37.42
N ASN A 821 16.19 19.77 -37.32
CA ASN A 821 15.91 21.20 -37.21
C ASN A 821 16.58 22.05 -38.30
N ASP A 822 17.49 21.45 -39.07
CA ASP A 822 18.16 22.06 -40.22
C ASP A 822 17.20 22.16 -41.43
N THR A 823 17.30 23.24 -42.22
CA THR A 823 16.44 23.43 -43.41
C THR A 823 17.20 23.79 -44.69
N LEU A 824 16.60 23.44 -45.83
CA LEU A 824 16.96 23.88 -47.17
C LEU A 824 15.70 24.51 -47.80
N ASN A 825 15.73 25.82 -48.04
CA ASN A 825 14.59 26.61 -48.50
C ASN A 825 13.32 26.41 -47.63
N ASP A 826 13.45 26.62 -46.32
CA ASP A 826 12.40 26.44 -45.29
C ASP A 826 11.85 25.01 -45.11
N ALA A 827 12.39 24.00 -45.82
CA ALA A 827 12.01 22.58 -45.69
C ALA A 827 13.08 21.77 -44.93
N ILE A 828 12.66 20.88 -44.02
CA ILE A 828 13.57 20.03 -43.22
C ILE A 828 14.42 19.14 -44.14
N VAL A 829 15.75 19.12 -43.91
CA VAL A 829 16.69 18.37 -44.75
C VAL A 829 16.76 16.88 -44.40
N SER A 830 17.17 16.07 -45.38
CA SER A 830 17.57 14.68 -45.16
C SER A 830 18.90 14.34 -45.83
N LEU A 831 19.43 13.14 -45.55
CA LEU A 831 20.70 12.65 -46.10
C LEU A 831 20.68 12.37 -47.62
N SER A 832 19.55 12.56 -48.33
CA SER A 832 19.56 12.66 -49.80
C SER A 832 19.81 14.07 -50.33
N ASP A 833 19.61 15.08 -49.48
CA ASP A 833 19.48 16.48 -49.87
C ASP A 833 20.68 17.31 -49.41
N VAL A 834 21.36 16.86 -48.35
CA VAL A 834 22.60 17.46 -47.83
C VAL A 834 23.74 16.45 -47.65
N ILE A 835 24.96 16.92 -47.84
CA ILE A 835 26.21 16.27 -47.46
C ILE A 835 26.58 16.75 -46.05
N LEU A 836 26.30 15.93 -45.05
CA LEU A 836 26.71 16.17 -43.66
C LEU A 836 28.21 15.88 -43.49
N SER A 837 28.91 16.76 -42.78
CA SER A 837 30.29 16.54 -42.36
C SER A 837 30.59 17.15 -40.99
N SER A 838 31.54 16.58 -40.25
CA SER A 838 32.06 17.15 -39.01
C SER A 838 33.55 16.84 -38.85
N THR A 839 34.23 17.55 -37.95
CA THR A 839 35.58 17.15 -37.48
C THR A 839 35.47 16.59 -36.07
N PRO A 840 35.58 15.26 -35.86
CA PRO A 840 35.52 14.66 -34.54
C PRO A 840 36.51 15.29 -33.55
N THR A 841 36.01 15.62 -32.37
CA THR A 841 36.81 16.19 -31.27
C THR A 841 37.39 15.07 -30.40
N ASN A 842 38.05 15.41 -29.29
CA ASN A 842 38.50 14.40 -28.32
C ASN A 842 37.35 13.88 -27.43
N GLN A 843 36.13 14.41 -27.58
CA GLN A 843 34.97 14.15 -26.72
C GLN A 843 33.71 13.76 -27.50
N LEU A 844 33.46 14.40 -28.65
CA LEU A 844 32.24 14.25 -29.45
C LEU A 844 32.57 13.92 -30.91
N THR A 845 31.70 13.11 -31.52
CA THR A 845 31.66 12.76 -32.95
C THR A 845 30.22 12.91 -33.43
N VAL A 846 30.00 13.58 -34.57
CA VAL A 846 28.76 13.45 -35.35
C VAL A 846 29.01 12.39 -36.43
N ASN A 847 28.12 11.42 -36.52
CA ASN A 847 28.21 10.24 -37.41
C ASN A 847 27.67 10.54 -38.81
N GLU A 848 27.96 9.66 -39.77
CA GLU A 848 27.50 9.76 -41.17
C GLU A 848 25.96 9.66 -41.33
N ASP A 849 25.25 9.21 -40.28
CA ASP A 849 23.78 9.10 -40.22
C ASP A 849 23.11 10.26 -39.44
N GLY A 850 23.87 11.31 -39.09
CA GLY A 850 23.39 12.45 -38.30
C GLY A 850 23.47 12.26 -36.79
N SER A 851 23.70 11.04 -36.29
CA SER A 851 23.66 10.77 -34.85
C SER A 851 24.91 11.22 -34.09
N VAL A 852 24.77 11.51 -32.80
CA VAL A 852 25.83 12.09 -31.96
C VAL A 852 26.41 11.04 -30.99
N THR A 853 27.73 10.93 -30.94
CA THR A 853 28.45 9.95 -30.11
C THR A 853 29.46 10.64 -29.18
N VAL A 854 29.41 10.28 -27.89
CA VAL A 854 30.34 10.73 -26.85
C VAL A 854 31.46 9.72 -26.67
N SER A 855 32.70 10.18 -26.63
CA SER A 855 33.88 9.35 -26.34
C SER A 855 33.89 8.91 -24.88
N SER A 856 33.95 7.61 -24.63
CA SER A 856 34.06 7.06 -23.27
C SER A 856 35.28 7.61 -22.53
N GLY A 857 35.09 7.98 -21.25
CA GLY A 857 36.11 8.67 -20.46
C GLY A 857 36.00 10.20 -20.45
N THR A 858 35.09 10.78 -21.24
CA THR A 858 34.76 12.20 -21.16
C THR A 858 34.32 12.57 -19.74
N GLN A 859 34.81 13.71 -19.24
CA GLN A 859 34.51 14.19 -17.89
C GLN A 859 33.18 14.96 -17.88
N PRO A 860 32.51 15.14 -16.74
CA PRO A 860 31.35 16.01 -16.66
C PRO A 860 31.64 17.45 -17.10
N GLY A 861 30.70 18.05 -17.82
CA GLY A 861 30.80 19.41 -18.37
C GLY A 861 30.16 19.54 -19.75
N THR A 862 30.04 20.78 -20.22
CA THR A 862 29.52 21.10 -21.55
C THR A 862 30.62 21.00 -22.61
N TYR A 863 30.34 20.27 -23.69
CA TYR A 863 31.19 20.14 -24.86
C TYR A 863 30.44 20.59 -26.11
N THR A 864 31.19 21.01 -27.14
CA THR A 864 30.62 21.47 -28.41
C THR A 864 31.38 20.86 -29.58
N ILE A 865 30.67 20.38 -30.60
CA ILE A 865 31.24 20.02 -31.90
C ILE A 865 30.53 20.81 -33.00
N GLU A 866 31.33 21.40 -33.89
CA GLU A 866 30.88 22.10 -35.09
C GLU A 866 30.65 21.05 -36.20
N TYR A 867 29.51 21.13 -36.88
CA TYR A 867 29.22 20.37 -38.09
C TYR A 867 28.93 21.32 -39.26
N THR A 868 28.93 20.77 -40.46
CA THR A 868 28.69 21.49 -41.70
C THR A 868 27.79 20.64 -42.57
N ILE A 869 26.64 21.21 -42.94
CA ILE A 869 25.81 20.68 -44.01
C ILE A 869 26.09 21.48 -45.28
N CYS A 870 26.27 20.77 -46.39
CA CYS A 870 26.35 21.37 -47.73
C CYS A 870 25.24 20.79 -48.60
N GLU A 871 24.67 21.55 -49.51
CA GLU A 871 23.65 21.05 -50.43
C GLU A 871 24.22 19.92 -51.31
N ALA A 872 23.52 18.78 -51.40
CA ALA A 872 23.99 17.64 -52.19
C ALA A 872 23.98 17.94 -53.71
N GLY A 873 23.13 18.85 -54.16
CA GLY A 873 23.12 19.40 -55.52
C GLY A 873 24.23 20.44 -55.78
N ASN A 874 24.57 21.24 -54.77
CA ASN A 874 25.56 22.33 -54.87
C ASN A 874 26.54 22.34 -53.68
N PRO A 875 27.64 21.55 -53.71
CA PRO A 875 28.55 21.41 -52.56
C PRO A 875 29.39 22.64 -52.21
N ASP A 876 29.27 23.77 -52.93
CA ASP A 876 29.82 25.07 -52.52
C ASP A 876 28.81 25.89 -51.68
N ASN A 877 27.52 25.48 -51.64
CA ASN A 877 26.47 26.01 -50.77
C ASN A 877 26.44 25.24 -49.44
N CYS A 878 26.88 25.85 -48.35
CA CYS A 878 27.00 25.22 -47.04
C CYS A 878 26.72 26.20 -45.88
N ASP A 879 26.20 25.67 -44.77
CA ASP A 879 26.14 26.37 -43.49
C ASP A 879 26.61 25.49 -42.31
N THR A 880 26.86 26.11 -41.15
CA THR A 880 27.54 25.50 -40.00
C THR A 880 26.84 25.79 -38.67
N ALA A 881 26.43 24.73 -37.98
CA ALA A 881 25.87 24.78 -36.64
C ALA A 881 26.73 24.00 -35.62
N THR A 882 26.41 24.16 -34.34
CA THR A 882 27.12 23.50 -33.24
C THR A 882 26.20 22.60 -32.43
N VAL A 883 26.65 21.36 -32.23
CA VAL A 883 26.04 20.45 -31.27
C VAL A 883 26.60 20.73 -29.88
N GLN A 884 25.75 21.19 -28.97
CA GLN A 884 26.06 21.23 -27.55
C GLN A 884 25.71 19.89 -26.90
N VAL A 885 26.68 19.28 -26.21
CA VAL A 885 26.43 18.09 -25.37
C VAL A 885 26.81 18.40 -23.93
N VAL A 886 25.84 18.33 -23.03
CA VAL A 886 26.09 18.37 -21.59
C VAL A 886 26.36 16.94 -21.11
N VAL A 887 27.61 16.67 -20.72
CA VAL A 887 27.95 15.42 -20.04
C VAL A 887 27.69 15.62 -18.55
N GLU A 888 26.70 14.92 -18.02
CA GLU A 888 26.28 15.12 -16.62
C GLU A 888 27.24 14.47 -15.62
N ALA A 889 27.25 15.00 -14.39
CA ALA A 889 27.96 14.39 -13.28
C ALA A 889 27.02 13.45 -12.52
N ILE A 890 27.54 12.30 -12.08
CA ILE A 890 26.88 11.51 -11.03
C ILE A 890 27.04 12.32 -9.73
N GLU A 891 25.92 12.79 -9.19
CA GLU A 891 25.85 13.73 -8.08
C GLU A 891 24.76 13.27 -7.09
N VAL A 892 25.13 13.09 -5.81
CA VAL A 892 24.18 12.80 -4.74
C VAL A 892 23.58 14.13 -4.25
N ASN A 893 22.26 14.26 -4.22
CA ASN A 893 21.62 15.45 -3.66
C ASN A 893 21.90 15.56 -2.15
N GLN A 894 22.45 16.67 -1.69
CA GLN A 894 22.88 16.84 -0.28
C GLN A 894 21.72 17.20 0.69
N MET A 895 20.47 17.09 0.26
CA MET A 895 19.28 17.44 1.05
C MET A 895 18.14 16.45 0.84
N LEU A 896 17.45 16.12 1.93
CA LEU A 896 16.41 15.11 2.03
C LEU A 896 15.29 15.63 2.96
N THR A 897 14.04 15.52 2.54
CA THR A 897 12.84 15.99 3.26
C THR A 897 11.69 14.96 3.13
N PRO A 898 11.69 13.86 3.91
CA PRO A 898 10.62 12.86 3.90
C PRO A 898 9.41 13.40 4.65
N ASN A 899 8.49 14.03 3.92
CA ASN A 899 7.29 14.70 4.44
C ASN A 899 6.00 14.35 3.67
N GLY A 900 6.09 13.62 2.55
CA GLY A 900 4.96 13.22 1.71
C GLY A 900 4.57 14.22 0.62
N ASP A 901 5.33 15.31 0.38
CA ASP A 901 5.00 16.31 -0.65
C ASP A 901 5.52 15.99 -2.08
N LEU A 902 6.15 14.81 -2.23
CA LEU A 902 6.79 14.25 -3.42
C LEU A 902 8.06 14.98 -3.87
N LYS A 903 8.67 15.82 -3.01
CA LYS A 903 9.89 16.59 -3.35
C LYS A 903 11.01 16.31 -2.35
N ASN A 904 11.99 15.52 -2.80
CA ASN A 904 13.13 15.05 -2.00
C ASN A 904 12.71 14.14 -0.82
N ASP A 905 11.58 13.43 -0.92
CA ASP A 905 11.17 12.41 0.06
C ASP A 905 12.19 11.26 0.17
N PHE A 906 12.96 11.03 -0.89
CA PHE A 906 14.11 10.12 -0.90
C PHE A 906 15.37 10.80 -1.45
N LEU A 907 16.52 10.21 -1.16
CA LEU A 907 17.84 10.72 -1.52
C LEU A 907 18.11 10.53 -3.02
N PHE A 908 17.67 11.47 -3.84
CA PHE A 908 17.86 11.40 -5.29
C PHE A 908 19.35 11.53 -5.69
N ILE A 909 19.82 10.66 -6.58
CA ILE A 909 21.19 10.66 -7.13
C ILE A 909 21.11 10.85 -8.65
N ARG A 910 21.71 11.91 -9.20
CA ARG A 910 21.75 12.15 -10.64
C ARG A 910 22.59 11.10 -11.38
N GLY A 911 22.17 10.71 -12.58
CA GLY A 911 22.93 9.83 -13.47
C GLY A 911 22.99 8.36 -13.06
N THR A 912 22.05 7.86 -12.25
CA THR A 912 21.95 6.44 -11.85
C THR A 912 21.87 5.48 -13.04
N GLU A 913 21.23 5.89 -14.12
CA GLU A 913 21.08 5.17 -15.38
C GLU A 913 22.42 4.90 -16.10
N TYR A 914 23.49 5.61 -15.71
CA TYR A 914 24.85 5.42 -16.24
C TYR A 914 25.73 4.54 -15.33
N ILE A 915 25.16 3.98 -14.26
CA ILE A 915 25.83 3.15 -13.26
C ILE A 915 25.56 1.67 -13.54
N LYS A 916 26.62 0.86 -13.63
CA LYS A 916 26.55 -0.60 -13.81
C LYS A 916 26.34 -1.36 -12.51
N SER A 917 26.92 -0.86 -11.43
CA SER A 917 26.70 -1.35 -10.07
C SER A 917 27.05 -0.26 -9.06
N SER A 918 26.42 -0.29 -7.89
CA SER A 918 26.75 0.64 -6.80
C SER A 918 26.57 0.02 -5.42
N THR A 919 27.19 0.65 -4.42
CA THR A 919 26.93 0.43 -3.00
C THR A 919 26.96 1.78 -2.28
N ILE A 920 25.82 2.22 -1.77
CA ILE A 920 25.74 3.37 -0.85
C ILE A 920 25.68 2.88 0.59
N LYS A 921 26.40 3.57 1.48
CA LYS A 921 26.36 3.37 2.94
C LYS A 921 26.20 4.73 3.61
N ILE A 922 25.23 4.87 4.51
CA ILE A 922 24.94 6.13 5.20
C ILE A 922 25.17 5.93 6.70
N PHE A 923 25.82 6.91 7.32
CA PHE A 923 26.27 6.89 8.70
C PHE A 923 25.73 8.10 9.47
N ASN A 924 25.34 7.87 10.72
CA ASN A 924 24.96 8.96 11.63
C ASN A 924 26.19 9.67 12.22
N ARG A 925 25.97 10.76 12.96
CA ARG A 925 27.03 11.58 13.59
C ARG A 925 28.01 10.85 14.53
N TRP A 926 27.70 9.61 14.93
CA TRP A 926 28.57 8.78 15.77
C TRP A 926 29.38 7.74 14.97
N GLY A 927 29.16 7.65 13.66
CA GLY A 927 29.78 6.64 12.79
C GLY A 927 29.05 5.29 12.74
N THR A 928 27.85 5.18 13.33
CA THR A 928 27.01 3.99 13.16
C THR A 928 26.35 4.03 11.80
N MET A 929 26.41 2.93 11.07
CA MET A 929 25.73 2.75 9.78
C MET A 929 24.21 2.61 10.00
N VAL A 930 23.43 3.41 9.29
CA VAL A 930 21.95 3.44 9.39
C VAL A 930 21.27 2.92 8.12
N PHE A 931 21.97 2.93 6.99
CA PHE A 931 21.46 2.44 5.70
C PHE A 931 22.61 1.83 4.87
N GLU A 932 22.35 0.70 4.21
CA GLU A 932 23.22 0.13 3.18
C GLU A 932 22.36 -0.45 2.04
N ALA A 933 22.61 -0.01 0.81
CA ALA A 933 21.95 -0.51 -0.39
C ALA A 933 22.95 -0.78 -1.52
N ASN A 934 22.66 -1.77 -2.36
CA ASN A 934 23.44 -2.11 -3.54
C ASN A 934 22.59 -1.94 -4.80
N ASN A 935 23.13 -1.32 -5.85
CA ASN A 935 22.43 -0.91 -7.08
C ASN A 935 21.29 0.08 -6.80
N TYR A 936 21.67 1.26 -6.28
CA TYR A 936 20.75 2.38 -6.04
C TYR A 936 20.21 2.94 -7.36
N ASP A 937 18.89 3.09 -7.49
CA ASP A 937 18.18 3.28 -8.78
C ASP A 937 17.22 4.48 -8.84
N ASN A 938 17.03 5.22 -7.73
CA ASN A 938 16.00 6.26 -7.56
C ASN A 938 14.53 5.78 -7.69
N ILE A 939 14.27 4.47 -7.73
CA ILE A 939 12.93 3.91 -7.95
C ILE A 939 12.59 2.90 -6.85
N ASN A 940 13.18 1.71 -6.88
CA ASN A 940 12.84 0.60 -5.99
C ASN A 940 13.75 0.53 -4.76
N ASN A 941 14.95 1.10 -4.86
CA ASN A 941 16.06 0.88 -3.94
C ASN A 941 16.65 2.22 -3.49
N VAL A 942 15.84 2.95 -2.71
CA VAL A 942 16.09 4.33 -2.30
C VAL A 942 16.29 4.47 -0.79
N PHE A 943 16.87 5.61 -0.37
CA PHE A 943 16.92 6.05 1.02
C PHE A 943 15.87 7.13 1.26
N ASP A 944 14.75 6.70 1.82
CA ASP A 944 13.57 7.42 2.32
C ASP A 944 13.76 8.06 3.71
N GLY A 945 14.98 8.06 4.24
CA GLY A 945 15.25 8.44 5.62
C GLY A 945 14.93 7.37 6.67
N ARG A 946 14.52 6.14 6.29
CA ARG A 946 14.31 5.02 7.24
C ARG A 946 15.59 4.20 7.45
N VAL A 947 15.68 3.53 8.60
CA VAL A 947 16.79 2.63 8.95
C VAL A 947 16.68 1.33 8.18
N ARG A 948 17.59 1.10 7.22
CA ARG A 948 17.74 -0.17 6.50
C ARG A 948 19.18 -0.67 6.62
N GLY A 949 19.62 -0.91 7.86
CA GLY A 949 21.01 -1.29 8.19
C GLY A 949 21.19 -1.74 9.63
N LYS A 950 22.37 -2.28 9.97
CA LYS A 950 22.68 -2.79 11.32
C LYS A 950 22.99 -1.66 12.32
N SER A 951 21.94 -0.97 12.74
CA SER A 951 21.94 0.09 13.75
C SER A 951 21.59 -0.45 15.16
N ALA A 952 21.51 0.45 16.14
CA ALA A 952 20.93 0.24 17.48
C ALA A 952 19.61 1.02 17.63
N ILE A 953 18.89 1.13 16.51
CA ILE A 953 17.57 1.74 16.28
C ILE A 953 16.81 0.65 15.51
N SER A 954 15.47 0.56 15.60
CA SER A 954 14.73 -0.51 14.90
C SER A 954 14.91 -0.44 13.39
N VAL A 955 14.63 -1.53 12.71
CA VAL A 955 14.59 -1.55 11.24
C VAL A 955 13.30 -0.89 10.78
N ASN A 956 13.35 -0.15 9.67
CA ASN A 956 12.29 0.73 9.16
C ASN A 956 11.99 1.99 10.00
N ASP A 957 12.60 2.16 11.18
CA ASP A 957 12.48 3.40 11.97
C ASP A 957 12.91 4.64 11.18
N TYR A 958 12.17 5.71 11.40
CA TYR A 958 12.29 6.97 10.67
C TYR A 958 13.36 7.89 11.31
N LEU A 959 14.51 8.09 10.65
CA LEU A 959 15.69 8.76 11.24
C LEU A 959 15.42 10.23 11.65
N PRO A 960 15.96 10.68 12.80
CA PRO A 960 15.76 12.05 13.28
C PRO A 960 16.49 13.09 12.42
N ALA A 961 15.92 14.29 12.33
CA ALA A 961 16.48 15.41 11.57
C ALA A 961 17.93 15.75 12.00
N GLY A 962 18.81 15.95 11.03
CA GLY A 962 20.23 16.19 11.27
C GLY A 962 21.14 15.95 10.06
N ILE A 963 22.45 15.99 10.32
CA ILE A 963 23.48 15.74 9.31
C ILE A 963 23.93 14.29 9.38
N TYR A 964 23.89 13.61 8.23
CA TYR A 964 24.39 12.26 8.00
C TYR A 964 25.55 12.31 7.01
N PHE A 965 26.40 11.29 7.02
CA PHE A 965 27.54 11.18 6.11
C PHE A 965 27.38 9.93 5.25
N TYR A 966 27.55 10.05 3.93
CA TYR A 966 27.45 8.89 3.03
C TYR A 966 28.81 8.50 2.45
N ILE A 967 28.90 7.25 2.00
CA ILE A 967 29.95 6.76 1.13
C ILE A 967 29.25 6.02 -0.01
N PHE A 968 29.28 6.60 -1.21
CA PHE A 968 28.69 6.06 -2.42
C PHE A 968 29.80 5.53 -3.33
N ASN A 969 29.85 4.21 -3.50
CA ASN A 969 30.77 3.57 -4.42
C ASN A 969 29.97 3.17 -5.66
N TYR A 970 30.47 3.45 -6.86
CA TYR A 970 29.77 3.14 -8.10
C TYR A 970 30.75 2.76 -9.21
N GLU A 971 30.29 1.92 -10.15
CA GLU A 971 31.05 1.49 -11.32
C GLU A 971 30.34 1.89 -12.61
N THR A 972 31.06 2.45 -13.57
CA THR A 972 30.57 2.78 -14.91
C THR A 972 31.38 2.05 -15.99
N GLU A 973 31.13 2.34 -17.27
CA GLU A 973 32.01 1.96 -18.40
C GLU A 973 33.51 2.24 -18.13
N GLN A 974 33.83 3.28 -17.35
CA GLN A 974 35.17 3.83 -17.20
C GLN A 974 35.96 3.22 -16.03
N GLY A 975 35.28 2.52 -15.11
CA GLY A 975 35.86 1.96 -13.89
C GLY A 975 35.05 2.30 -12.62
N SER A 976 35.66 2.05 -11.46
CA SER A 976 35.04 2.24 -10.15
C SER A 976 35.44 3.57 -9.50
N PHE A 977 34.47 4.26 -8.89
CA PHE A 977 34.60 5.55 -8.23
C PHE A 977 34.03 5.49 -6.81
N THR A 978 34.42 6.46 -5.98
CA THR A 978 33.86 6.68 -4.64
C THR A 978 33.60 8.16 -4.45
N ASP A 979 32.36 8.51 -4.11
CA ASP A 979 31.94 9.82 -3.63
C ASP A 979 31.54 9.74 -2.15
N SER A 980 31.69 10.83 -1.39
CA SER A 980 31.37 10.87 0.05
C SER A 980 31.29 12.30 0.61
N GLU A 981 30.08 12.76 0.93
CA GLU A 981 29.84 14.07 1.55
C GLU A 981 28.73 13.99 2.63
N TYR A 982 28.09 15.12 2.97
CA TYR A 982 27.20 15.28 4.12
C TYR A 982 25.79 15.64 3.67
N ILE A 983 24.89 14.64 3.68
CA ILE A 983 23.46 14.86 3.42
C ILE A 983 22.78 15.46 4.67
N TYR A 984 21.87 16.40 4.45
CA TYR A 984 21.01 16.98 5.48
C TYR A 984 19.60 16.40 5.39
N LEU A 985 19.16 15.74 6.46
CA LEU A 985 17.80 15.20 6.62
C LEU A 985 17.00 16.17 7.48
N SER A 986 15.88 16.67 6.95
CA SER A 986 14.80 17.30 7.73
C SER A 986 13.51 16.51 7.55
N ARG A 987 12.50 16.84 8.34
CA ARG A 987 11.10 16.82 7.89
C ARG A 987 10.58 18.26 8.00
#